data_AF-A0A1M7JLQ6-F1
#
_entry.id   AF-A0A1M7JLQ6-F1
#
_cell.length_a   1.000
_cell.length_b   1.000
_cell.length_c   1.000
_cell.angle_alpha   90.00
_cell.angle_beta   90.00
_cell.angle_gamma   90.00
#
_symmetry.space_group_name_H-M   'P 1'
#
loop_
_entity.id
_entity.type
_entity.pdbx_description
1 polymer ?
#
loop_
_entity_poly.entity_id
_entity_poly.type
_entity_poly.pdbx_seq_one_letter_code
_entity_poly.pdbx_strand_id
1 'polypeptide(L)'
;MNRRIKGILSTMCATVMCTACVSALAANSGMIIDHDCRGIENGYCYEYANNDSGSKPVLDFQTGGSFTCSWDNKNFFTASKGLRFAEAVDYKSLGKISVNYWRRIENESFYDKEKGFVRFGIRLHNANGDTFTILESDASANGSALTDDAAKYKKLTALKANDTYGDNIGPVGISGTEGMVSKDVDYTIYSCTSENKKGTSYICRRNETLAVNNDNDDFKTVKVSDKLDALTLADQNIGKITDITFFVESSYSKGSADIAVNNIFIENMPELAPDTDESNETCLSNYFTCERGGYYYLANDRGNGKLTITEPSQFKAEWDTHDNPWCAPVYECGKLFGNDADSKNLMESKIKFKMELDIDGIYFIASHAMIENPETADSYNETEIYIIDALKNWSVPQESPFIDVKTIDGETYDIYYTGNSYIGTGKGVKKSKYYFVNRNAKSNAANGTITVDHELAPFLDCIPAEEYVNGKPESLCAYVHGGSAKGTAKLVSNEVTIPDKPLQVYDAKRVDVNNDSHYSGRSQQAVGDKIYYAGGYEASMKGYTDKPLKCVWDSPITEGYIDSPDHYGIISFAVRKVFDTFSVIDFTGSRVYEGKEPLQISYSIDLGKQTNLSKRSQWLLGGTIECFNNNYLYANSDPDVTSFIQSRIIVADKVGEKLTSFFSYCGDDIKNPEDIGSIVSGGVKYNVKLVTDPKNNYATFFAVRDEEIAPVKADDTAEGCERYENSFIITDILSKIKTLGYDPGGIMNAEFTLYAHDTKGEAVINYVDIKAVSAESKEYTAEDVRIFQDFILGKSSDIPADAEYDLNGDGTWDTFDLCLMRKAIAK
;
A
#
# COMPACT_ATOMS: atom_id res chain seq x y z
N MET A 1 -55.39 -18.93 6.46
CA MET A 1 -54.13 -18.77 5.69
C MET A 1 -53.28 -20.02 5.92
N ASN A 2 -53.12 -20.86 4.89
CA ASN A 2 -52.69 -22.27 5.02
C ASN A 2 -51.19 -22.44 5.29
N ARG A 3 -50.84 -23.48 6.09
CA ARG A 3 -49.46 -23.86 6.48
C ARG A 3 -48.47 -24.00 5.31
N ARG A 4 -48.95 -24.23 4.08
CA ARG A 4 -48.11 -24.27 2.86
C ARG A 4 -47.60 -22.90 2.40
N ILE A 5 -48.28 -21.79 2.75
CA ILE A 5 -47.86 -20.43 2.36
C ILE A 5 -46.78 -19.89 3.32
N LYS A 6 -46.74 -20.35 4.57
CA LYS A 6 -45.65 -20.00 5.51
C LYS A 6 -44.31 -20.65 5.15
N GLY A 7 -44.32 -21.82 4.49
CA GLY A 7 -43.11 -22.46 3.99
C GLY A 7 -42.47 -21.67 2.84
N ILE A 8 -43.28 -21.20 1.89
CA ILE A 8 -42.78 -20.53 0.67
C ILE A 8 -42.29 -19.10 0.95
N LEU A 9 -42.90 -18.37 1.90
CA LEU A 9 -42.40 -17.04 2.30
C LEU A 9 -41.10 -17.10 3.12
N SER A 10 -40.89 -18.16 3.91
CA SER A 10 -39.64 -18.33 4.66
C SER A 10 -38.46 -18.67 3.75
N THR A 11 -38.71 -19.40 2.66
CA THR A 11 -37.67 -19.75 1.68
C THR A 11 -37.27 -18.54 0.84
N MET A 12 -38.20 -17.65 0.45
CA MET A 12 -37.86 -16.45 -0.33
C MET A 12 -37.10 -15.38 0.48
N CYS A 13 -37.30 -15.26 1.80
CA CYS A 13 -36.45 -14.38 2.62
C CYS A 13 -35.04 -14.96 2.86
N ALA A 14 -34.88 -16.29 2.83
CA ALA A 14 -33.55 -16.93 2.91
C ALA A 14 -32.78 -16.77 1.59
N THR A 15 -33.44 -16.89 0.44
CA THR A 15 -32.79 -16.72 -0.88
C THR A 15 -32.39 -15.27 -1.17
N VAL A 16 -33.10 -14.27 -0.63
CA VAL A 16 -32.73 -12.85 -0.80
C VAL A 16 -31.63 -12.40 0.18
N MET A 17 -31.48 -13.05 1.34
CA MET A 17 -30.31 -12.85 2.23
C MET A 17 -29.04 -13.56 1.73
N CYS A 18 -29.15 -14.52 0.80
CA CYS A 18 -28.00 -15.09 0.07
C CYS A 18 -27.41 -14.16 -1.02
N THR A 19 -28.02 -12.98 -1.25
CA THR A 19 -27.60 -12.01 -2.29
C THR A 19 -27.05 -10.70 -1.73
N ALA A 20 -26.76 -10.63 -0.43
CA ALA A 20 -26.03 -9.51 0.17
C ALA A 20 -24.64 -9.95 0.68
N CYS A 21 -23.93 -10.77 -0.11
CA CYS A 21 -22.48 -10.86 -0.01
C CYS A 21 -21.89 -9.59 -0.65
N VAL A 22 -22.08 -8.47 0.06
CA VAL A 22 -21.26 -7.28 -0.12
C VAL A 22 -19.81 -7.74 0.05
N SER A 23 -18.97 -7.37 -0.91
CA SER A 23 -17.52 -7.45 -0.83
C SER A 23 -17.10 -6.98 0.56
N ALA A 24 -16.70 -7.92 1.42
CA ALA A 24 -15.97 -7.56 2.62
C ALA A 24 -14.67 -6.94 2.10
N LEU A 25 -14.59 -5.61 2.20
CA LEU A 25 -13.32 -4.89 2.25
C LEU A 25 -12.38 -5.71 3.14
N ALA A 26 -11.16 -5.96 2.67
CA ALA A 26 -10.12 -6.54 3.48
C ALA A 26 -10.03 -5.71 4.78
N ALA A 27 -10.53 -6.27 5.88
CA ALA A 27 -10.19 -5.78 7.19
C ALA A 27 -8.73 -6.17 7.40
N ASN A 28 -7.85 -5.19 7.63
CA ASN A 28 -6.46 -5.42 7.99
C ASN A 28 -6.43 -6.29 9.26
N SER A 29 -6.17 -7.59 9.10
CA SER A 29 -6.06 -8.55 10.21
C SER A 29 -4.61 -8.57 10.70
N GLY A 30 -4.36 -8.15 11.94
CA GLY A 30 -3.04 -8.13 12.53
C GLY A 30 -2.63 -9.44 13.24
N MET A 31 -1.34 -9.54 13.59
CA MET A 31 -0.75 -10.70 14.28
C MET A 31 -1.14 -10.68 15.76
N ILE A 32 -1.76 -11.76 16.27
CA ILE A 32 -2.13 -11.88 17.69
C ILE A 32 -1.04 -12.60 18.49
N ILE A 33 -0.50 -11.93 19.50
CA ILE A 33 0.48 -12.49 20.43
C ILE A 33 -0.08 -12.53 21.85
N ASP A 34 0.12 -13.67 22.51
CA ASP A 34 -0.34 -13.96 23.87
C ASP A 34 0.80 -14.33 24.85
N HIS A 35 2.07 -14.24 24.43
CA HIS A 35 3.26 -14.60 25.22
C HIS A 35 4.45 -13.68 24.90
N ASP A 36 5.41 -13.59 25.82
CA ASP A 36 6.59 -12.73 25.70
C ASP A 36 7.31 -12.94 24.36
N CYS A 37 7.51 -11.87 23.60
CA CYS A 37 8.18 -11.96 22.31
C CYS A 37 8.85 -10.64 21.94
N ARG A 38 9.81 -10.73 21.02
CA ARG A 38 10.41 -9.59 20.35
C ARG A 38 10.87 -10.02 18.97
N GLY A 39 10.87 -9.11 18.02
CA GLY A 39 11.27 -9.42 16.64
C GLY A 39 11.35 -8.16 15.79
N ILE A 40 11.70 -8.35 14.52
CA ILE A 40 11.64 -7.32 13.49
C ILE A 40 10.83 -7.88 12.33
N GLU A 41 9.80 -7.14 11.91
CA GLU A 41 8.95 -7.46 10.77
C GLU A 41 8.80 -6.21 9.89
N ASN A 42 9.18 -6.32 8.62
CA ASN A 42 9.15 -5.25 7.62
C ASN A 42 9.82 -3.95 8.11
N GLY A 43 10.94 -4.07 8.83
CA GLY A 43 11.66 -2.94 9.40
C GLY A 43 11.06 -2.36 10.69
N TYR A 44 9.99 -2.96 11.22
CA TYR A 44 9.40 -2.60 12.50
C TYR A 44 9.83 -3.57 13.59
N CYS A 45 10.60 -3.10 14.57
CA CYS A 45 10.80 -3.89 15.78
C CYS A 45 9.56 -3.86 16.65
N TYR A 46 9.35 -4.95 17.36
CA TYR A 46 8.33 -5.06 18.37
C TYR A 46 8.86 -5.76 19.61
N GLU A 47 8.30 -5.42 20.76
CA GLU A 47 8.57 -6.07 22.04
C GLU A 47 7.27 -6.16 22.83
N TYR A 48 6.99 -7.34 23.33
CA TYR A 48 5.89 -7.64 24.22
C TYR A 48 6.42 -8.44 25.41
N ALA A 49 6.13 -7.99 26.62
CA ALA A 49 6.43 -8.74 27.82
C ALA A 49 5.29 -8.65 28.84
N ASN A 50 4.89 -9.81 29.35
CA ASN A 50 3.87 -10.03 30.34
C ASN A 50 4.44 -10.78 31.55
N ASN A 51 4.73 -10.05 32.63
CA ASN A 51 5.27 -10.65 33.84
C ASN A 51 4.19 -11.24 34.78
N ASP A 52 2.98 -11.50 34.29
CA ASP A 52 1.90 -12.14 35.04
C ASP A 52 1.51 -13.48 34.40
N SER A 53 1.96 -14.58 35.00
CA SER A 53 1.71 -15.94 34.50
C SER A 53 0.25 -16.38 34.58
N GLY A 54 -0.61 -15.62 35.27
CA GLY A 54 -2.04 -15.88 35.37
C GLY A 54 -2.92 -15.06 34.43
N SER A 55 -2.35 -14.11 33.69
CA SER A 55 -3.09 -13.23 32.78
C SER A 55 -2.97 -13.68 31.33
N LYS A 56 -3.88 -13.18 30.47
CA LYS A 56 -3.87 -13.41 29.03
C LYS A 56 -4.01 -12.09 28.28
N PRO A 57 -2.97 -11.24 28.30
CA PRO A 57 -3.00 -10.04 27.48
C PRO A 57 -3.03 -10.46 26.01
N VAL A 58 -3.66 -9.63 25.19
CA VAL A 58 -3.75 -9.83 23.75
C VAL A 58 -3.07 -8.64 23.11
N LEU A 59 -2.08 -8.87 22.26
CA LEU A 59 -1.47 -7.85 21.42
C LEU A 59 -1.80 -8.17 19.96
N ASP A 60 -2.39 -7.24 19.25
CA ASP A 60 -2.70 -7.33 17.83
C ASP A 60 -1.86 -6.30 17.06
N PHE A 61 -0.87 -6.78 16.32
CA PHE A 61 -0.01 -5.94 15.50
C PHE A 61 -0.65 -5.63 14.16
N GLN A 62 -0.96 -4.36 13.94
CA GLN A 62 -1.45 -3.87 12.66
C GLN A 62 -0.29 -3.47 11.75
N THR A 63 -0.58 -3.10 10.50
CA THR A 63 0.42 -2.63 9.54
C THR A 63 1.19 -1.41 10.06
N GLY A 64 2.50 -1.37 9.79
CA GLY A 64 3.37 -0.27 10.24
C GLY A 64 3.60 -0.28 11.75
N GLY A 65 3.68 0.91 12.36
CA GLY A 65 3.91 1.07 13.80
C GLY A 65 2.67 0.85 14.68
N SER A 66 1.51 0.58 14.08
CA SER A 66 0.23 0.47 14.77
C SER A 66 0.05 -0.86 15.50
N PHE A 67 -0.65 -0.82 16.64
CA PHE A 67 -0.99 -2.01 17.40
C PHE A 67 -2.16 -1.76 18.34
N THR A 68 -2.93 -2.80 18.64
CA THR A 68 -3.89 -2.78 19.75
C THR A 68 -3.44 -3.77 20.82
N CYS A 69 -3.67 -3.46 22.09
CA CYS A 69 -3.40 -4.37 23.17
C CYS A 69 -4.48 -4.34 24.25
N SER A 70 -4.61 -5.45 24.98
CA SER A 70 -5.39 -5.52 26.21
C SER A 70 -4.58 -6.23 27.28
N TRP A 71 -4.77 -5.83 28.53
CA TRP A 71 -4.06 -6.37 29.68
C TRP A 71 -4.98 -6.52 30.89
N ASP A 72 -4.67 -7.50 31.73
CA ASP A 72 -5.32 -7.75 33.01
C ASP A 72 -4.26 -8.30 33.97
N ASN A 73 -3.39 -7.41 34.45
CA ASN A 73 -2.11 -7.82 35.03
C ASN A 73 -1.92 -7.28 36.45
N LYS A 74 -1.48 -8.15 37.35
CA LYS A 74 -1.01 -7.82 38.70
C LYS A 74 0.49 -7.52 38.75
N ASN A 75 1.19 -7.71 37.64
CA ASN A 75 2.60 -7.36 37.47
C ASN A 75 2.79 -6.49 36.23
N PHE A 76 4.05 -6.19 35.89
CA PHE A 76 4.42 -5.35 34.77
C PHE A 76 4.03 -5.95 33.41
N PHE A 77 3.45 -5.11 32.57
CA PHE A 77 3.09 -5.32 31.18
C PHE A 77 3.81 -4.30 30.30
N THR A 78 4.30 -4.72 29.15
CA THR A 78 4.74 -3.81 28.09
C THR A 78 4.36 -4.36 26.72
N ALA A 79 3.93 -3.45 25.85
CA ALA A 79 3.78 -3.66 24.42
C ALA A 79 4.41 -2.48 23.70
N SER A 80 5.26 -2.74 22.71
CA SER A 80 5.87 -1.70 21.90
C SER A 80 6.06 -2.13 20.46
N LYS A 81 5.98 -1.17 19.54
CA LYS A 81 6.24 -1.34 18.12
C LYS A 81 6.76 -0.05 17.49
N GLY A 82 7.68 -0.15 16.55
CA GLY A 82 8.11 0.99 15.72
C GLY A 82 9.33 0.68 14.87
N LEU A 83 9.91 1.70 14.25
CA LEU A 83 10.97 1.51 13.26
C LEU A 83 12.28 1.06 13.88
N ARG A 84 12.95 0.12 13.22
CA ARG A 84 14.29 -0.36 13.55
C ARG A 84 15.24 -0.12 12.38
N PHE A 85 16.35 0.55 12.63
CA PHE A 85 17.34 0.85 11.59
C PHE A 85 18.28 -0.34 11.37
N ALA A 86 18.68 -0.56 10.12
CA ALA A 86 19.65 -1.60 9.73
C ALA A 86 20.99 -1.40 10.44
N GLU A 87 21.40 -0.13 10.58
CA GLU A 87 22.57 0.28 11.33
C GLU A 87 22.24 1.46 12.25
N ALA A 88 23.03 1.62 13.31
CA ALA A 88 22.85 2.78 14.20
C ALA A 88 23.30 4.08 13.49
N VAL A 89 22.44 5.10 13.51
CA VAL A 89 22.62 6.35 12.76
C VAL A 89 22.80 7.53 13.69
N ASP A 90 23.76 8.40 13.41
CA ASP A 90 23.97 9.60 14.23
C ASP A 90 22.71 10.47 14.22
N TYR A 91 22.21 10.87 15.39
CA TYR A 91 20.91 11.53 15.47
C TYR A 91 20.87 12.84 14.66
N LYS A 92 22.01 13.56 14.52
CA LYS A 92 22.07 14.80 13.72
C LYS A 92 21.95 14.53 12.24
N SER A 93 22.40 13.36 11.79
CA SER A 93 22.28 12.96 10.38
C SER A 93 20.85 12.57 10.00
N LEU A 94 20.00 12.19 10.95
CA LEU A 94 18.58 11.90 10.71
C LEU A 94 17.76 13.15 10.35
N GLY A 95 18.26 14.34 10.69
CA GLY A 95 17.56 15.61 10.47
C GLY A 95 16.32 15.77 11.37
N LYS A 96 15.27 16.39 10.84
CA LYS A 96 13.99 16.55 11.55
C LYS A 96 13.32 15.19 11.77
N ILE A 97 12.82 14.98 12.98
CA ILE A 97 12.09 13.76 13.35
C ILE A 97 10.74 14.16 13.97
N SER A 98 9.66 13.67 13.41
CA SER A 98 8.31 13.83 13.98
C SER A 98 7.52 12.54 13.85
N VAL A 99 6.63 12.31 14.81
CA VAL A 99 5.71 11.18 14.75
C VAL A 99 4.27 11.66 14.81
N ASN A 100 3.43 11.09 13.94
CA ASN A 100 2.00 11.35 13.91
C ASN A 100 1.26 10.08 14.34
N TYR A 101 0.45 10.20 15.39
CA TYR A 101 -0.30 9.08 15.93
C TYR A 101 -1.68 9.52 16.41
N TRP A 102 -2.59 8.56 16.43
CA TRP A 102 -3.81 8.56 17.20
C TRP A 102 -3.74 7.45 18.24
N ARG A 103 -4.47 7.61 19.34
CA ARG A 103 -4.54 6.57 20.35
C ARG A 103 -5.89 6.57 21.04
N ARG A 104 -6.26 5.43 21.60
CA ARG A 104 -7.29 5.30 22.63
C ARG A 104 -6.73 4.41 23.72
N ILE A 105 -6.72 4.88 24.96
CA ILE A 105 -6.24 4.09 26.10
C ILE A 105 -7.32 4.07 27.15
N GLU A 106 -7.80 2.89 27.48
CA GLU A 106 -8.80 2.62 28.49
C GLU A 106 -8.15 1.83 29.63
N ASN A 107 -8.19 2.38 30.83
CA ASN A 107 -7.87 1.70 32.06
C ASN A 107 -9.14 1.48 32.86
N GLU A 108 -9.63 0.25 32.86
CA GLU A 108 -10.83 -0.17 33.58
C GLU A 108 -10.64 -0.07 35.10
N SER A 109 -9.50 -0.53 35.62
CA SER A 109 -9.25 -0.54 37.07
C SER A 109 -7.78 -0.65 37.43
N PHE A 110 -7.44 -0.17 38.64
CA PHE A 110 -6.18 -0.44 39.31
C PHE A 110 -6.40 -1.44 40.44
N TYR A 111 -5.58 -2.49 40.48
CA TYR A 111 -5.60 -3.52 41.52
C TYR A 111 -4.82 -3.11 42.77
N ASP A 112 -3.84 -2.23 42.63
CA ASP A 112 -3.04 -1.70 43.74
C ASP A 112 -3.07 -0.16 43.68
N LYS A 113 -3.47 0.46 44.79
CA LYS A 113 -3.64 1.93 44.89
C LYS A 113 -2.32 2.69 44.91
N GLU A 114 -1.22 2.05 45.27
CA GLU A 114 0.10 2.67 45.38
C GLU A 114 1.00 2.35 44.19
N LYS A 115 0.84 1.15 43.61
CA LYS A 115 1.71 0.64 42.55
C LYS A 115 1.08 0.62 41.16
N GLY A 116 -0.24 0.78 41.06
CA GLY A 116 -0.95 0.75 39.79
C GLY A 116 -0.55 1.90 38.86
N PHE A 117 -0.23 1.59 37.61
CA PHE A 117 0.00 2.61 36.58
C PHE A 117 -0.35 2.14 35.16
N VAL A 118 -0.57 3.12 34.28
CA VAL A 118 -0.66 2.98 32.82
C VAL A 118 0.09 4.15 32.19
N ARG A 119 1.01 3.83 31.27
CA ARG A 119 1.90 4.79 30.60
C ARG A 119 1.89 4.56 29.10
N PHE A 120 2.05 5.66 28.37
CA PHE A 120 2.17 5.63 26.93
C PHE A 120 3.12 6.74 26.46
N GLY A 121 3.88 6.43 25.43
CA GLY A 121 4.75 7.41 24.80
C GLY A 121 5.57 6.84 23.64
N ILE A 122 6.60 7.60 23.30
CA ILE A 122 7.59 7.25 22.28
C ILE A 122 8.90 6.94 22.98
N ARG A 123 9.61 5.92 22.52
CA ARG A 123 10.89 5.48 23.06
C ARG A 123 11.89 5.32 21.93
N LEU A 124 13.08 5.88 22.12
CA LEU A 124 14.21 5.69 21.24
C LEU A 124 15.34 5.02 22.01
N HIS A 125 16.13 4.22 21.31
CA HIS A 125 17.38 3.67 21.83
C HIS A 125 18.55 4.16 20.99
N ASN A 126 19.73 4.23 21.62
CA ASN A 126 20.98 4.44 20.91
C ASN A 126 21.92 3.23 21.02
N ALA A 127 22.99 3.24 20.24
CA ALA A 127 24.02 2.21 20.22
C ALA A 127 24.77 2.04 21.56
N ASN A 128 24.69 3.03 22.46
CA ASN A 128 25.30 2.96 23.78
C ASN A 128 24.40 2.26 24.82
N GLY A 129 23.16 1.92 24.46
CA GLY A 129 22.17 1.37 25.37
C GLY A 129 21.43 2.42 26.21
N ASP A 130 21.56 3.71 25.85
CA ASP A 130 20.74 4.78 26.44
C ASP A 130 19.32 4.72 25.87
N THR A 131 18.35 5.15 26.68
CA THR A 131 16.94 5.21 26.30
C THR A 131 16.44 6.64 26.38
N PHE A 132 15.72 7.10 25.36
CA PHE A 132 15.08 8.42 25.31
C PHE A 132 13.58 8.23 25.23
N THR A 133 12.87 8.50 26.33
CA THR A 133 11.42 8.31 26.43
C THR A 133 10.71 9.66 26.41
N ILE A 134 9.84 9.88 25.44
CA ILE A 134 8.88 10.99 25.43
C ILE A 134 7.58 10.45 26.02
N LEU A 135 7.26 10.85 27.24
CA LEU A 135 6.15 10.33 28.02
C LEU A 135 4.91 11.24 27.88
N GLU A 136 3.93 10.78 27.11
CA GLU A 136 2.71 11.53 26.77
C GLU A 136 1.58 11.28 27.78
N SER A 137 1.45 10.04 28.29
CA SER A 137 0.58 9.70 29.42
C SER A 137 1.33 9.05 30.55
N ASP A 138 0.98 9.45 31.76
CA ASP A 138 1.54 8.95 33.01
C ASP A 138 0.44 8.90 34.07
N ALA A 139 -0.42 7.90 33.96
CA ALA A 139 -1.53 7.70 34.89
C ALA A 139 -1.12 6.69 35.96
N SER A 140 -1.37 7.02 37.23
CA SER A 140 -1.10 6.14 38.36
C SER A 140 -2.29 6.14 39.32
N ALA A 141 -2.43 5.05 40.08
CA ALA A 141 -3.54 4.86 41.01
C ALA A 141 -3.54 5.86 42.18
N ASN A 142 -2.36 6.34 42.58
CA ASN A 142 -2.19 7.35 43.63
C ASN A 142 -2.05 8.78 43.08
N GLY A 143 -2.09 8.97 41.76
CA GLY A 143 -1.93 10.27 41.09
C GLY A 143 -0.49 10.82 41.10
N SER A 144 0.50 10.05 41.55
CA SER A 144 1.91 10.43 41.48
C SER A 144 2.45 10.30 40.05
N ALA A 145 3.32 11.22 39.66
CA ALA A 145 4.06 11.11 38.42
C ALA A 145 5.21 10.11 38.57
N LEU A 146 5.60 9.46 37.46
CA LEU A 146 6.81 8.63 37.38
C LEU A 146 8.03 9.37 37.95
N THR A 147 8.12 10.67 37.69
CA THR A 147 9.26 11.52 38.01
C THR A 147 9.22 12.16 39.40
N ASP A 148 8.23 11.83 40.25
CA ASP A 148 8.12 12.41 41.59
C ASP A 148 9.18 11.89 42.57
N ASP A 149 9.78 10.72 42.27
CA ASP A 149 10.94 10.21 43.02
C ASP A 149 12.21 10.98 42.65
N ALA A 150 12.44 12.09 43.34
CA ALA A 150 13.62 12.95 43.15
C ALA A 150 14.95 12.25 43.47
N ALA A 151 14.94 11.10 44.16
CA ALA A 151 16.15 10.30 44.36
C ALA A 151 16.50 9.47 43.10
N LYS A 152 15.49 9.10 42.30
CA LYS A 152 15.65 8.35 41.04
C LYS A 152 15.80 9.25 39.82
N TYR A 153 15.06 10.36 39.76
CA TYR A 153 14.99 11.23 38.58
C TYR A 153 15.61 12.62 38.84
N LYS A 154 16.71 12.91 38.14
CA LYS A 154 17.35 14.22 38.16
C LYS A 154 16.81 15.08 37.03
N LYS A 155 16.17 16.20 37.34
CA LYS A 155 15.75 17.20 36.34
C LYS A 155 16.97 17.81 35.65
N LEU A 156 16.95 17.86 34.32
CA LEU A 156 17.99 18.43 33.48
C LEU A 156 17.57 19.81 32.96
N THR A 157 16.45 19.87 32.25
CA THR A 157 15.96 21.08 31.59
C THR A 157 14.44 21.04 31.42
N ALA A 158 13.86 22.11 30.89
CA ALA A 158 12.48 22.16 30.41
C ALA A 158 12.47 22.62 28.95
N LEU A 159 11.50 22.13 28.18
CA LEU A 159 11.33 22.42 26.77
C LEU A 159 9.87 22.84 26.55
N LYS A 160 9.69 23.91 25.77
CA LYS A 160 8.39 24.21 25.17
C LYS A 160 8.45 23.78 23.72
N ALA A 161 7.74 22.71 23.38
CA ALA A 161 7.69 22.18 22.03
C ALA A 161 6.39 22.57 21.35
N ASN A 162 6.44 22.80 20.04
CA ASN A 162 5.27 23.15 19.26
C ASN A 162 4.71 21.88 18.59
N ASP A 163 3.85 21.18 19.32
CA ASP A 163 3.17 19.96 18.86
C ASP A 163 1.84 20.33 18.17
N THR A 164 1.30 19.46 17.33
CA THR A 164 0.07 19.73 16.57
C THR A 164 -1.04 18.74 16.95
N TYR A 165 -2.29 19.24 17.05
CA TYR A 165 -3.49 18.50 17.45
C TYR A 165 -4.57 18.64 16.39
N GLY A 166 -5.23 17.56 15.95
CA GLY A 166 -6.33 17.63 14.98
C GLY A 166 -7.65 17.10 15.52
N ASP A 167 -8.71 17.91 15.41
CA ASP A 167 -10.05 17.54 15.85
C ASP A 167 -10.50 16.17 15.28
N ASN A 168 -11.00 15.33 16.18
CA ASN A 168 -11.56 13.99 16.02
C ASN A 168 -12.30 13.73 14.69
N ILE A 169 -11.58 13.29 13.66
CA ILE A 169 -12.18 12.66 12.49
C ILE A 169 -12.39 11.20 12.86
N GLY A 170 -13.65 10.78 12.99
CA GLY A 170 -14.00 9.43 13.46
C GLY A 170 -13.28 8.30 12.70
N PRO A 171 -13.36 7.04 13.19
CA PRO A 171 -12.53 5.91 12.75
C PRO A 171 -12.68 5.47 11.28
N VAL A 172 -13.40 6.23 10.44
CA VAL A 172 -13.68 5.93 9.03
C VAL A 172 -13.41 7.13 8.10
N GLY A 173 -12.81 8.22 8.58
CA GLY A 173 -12.47 9.39 7.74
C GLY A 173 -10.97 9.53 7.50
N ILE A 174 -10.41 8.81 6.52
CA ILE A 174 -9.03 8.97 6.04
C ILE A 174 -8.93 10.20 5.10
N SER A 175 -9.62 11.30 5.42
CA SER A 175 -9.68 12.49 4.57
C SER A 175 -9.67 13.79 5.39
N GLY A 176 -8.51 14.44 5.43
CA GLY A 176 -8.34 15.86 5.76
C GLY A 176 -7.69 16.13 7.12
N THR A 177 -6.78 17.11 7.20
CA THR A 177 -6.35 17.76 8.45
C THR A 177 -7.07 19.10 8.62
N GLU A 178 -8.32 19.21 8.19
CA GLU A 178 -9.14 20.35 8.55
C GLU A 178 -9.27 20.35 10.08
N GLY A 179 -8.72 21.37 10.75
CA GLY A 179 -8.76 21.51 12.20
C GLY A 179 -7.46 21.19 12.96
N MET A 180 -6.31 20.97 12.30
CA MET A 180 -5.04 20.82 13.02
C MET A 180 -4.52 22.15 13.60
N VAL A 181 -4.48 22.27 14.93
CA VAL A 181 -4.01 23.44 15.67
C VAL A 181 -2.66 23.13 16.32
N SER A 182 -1.64 23.91 15.97
CA SER A 182 -0.36 23.89 16.70
C SER A 182 -0.54 24.49 18.09
N LYS A 183 -0.08 23.77 19.12
CA LYS A 183 -0.12 24.21 20.51
C LYS A 183 1.27 24.07 21.12
N ASP A 184 1.65 25.09 21.87
CA ASP A 184 2.84 25.01 22.70
C ASP A 184 2.60 24.06 23.88
N VAL A 185 3.45 23.06 23.99
CA VAL A 185 3.40 22.03 25.02
C VAL A 185 4.67 22.12 25.86
N ASP A 186 4.49 22.22 27.17
CA ASP A 186 5.60 22.19 28.11
C ASP A 186 5.98 20.75 28.48
N TYR A 187 7.26 20.45 28.33
CA TYR A 187 7.92 19.22 28.76
C TYR A 187 8.98 19.52 29.82
N THR A 188 9.17 18.59 30.74
CA THR A 188 10.32 18.57 31.65
C THR A 188 11.16 17.34 31.37
N ILE A 189 12.47 17.54 31.23
CA ILE A 189 13.42 16.49 30.88
C ILE A 189 14.20 16.06 32.12
N TYR A 190 14.24 14.75 32.37
CA TYR A 190 14.91 14.11 33.49
C TYR A 190 15.92 13.09 32.98
N SER A 191 16.99 12.86 33.74
CA SER A 191 17.85 11.70 33.61
C SER A 191 17.67 10.77 34.81
N CYS A 192 17.70 9.46 34.60
CA CYS A 192 17.90 8.47 35.63
C CYS A 192 18.92 7.41 35.17
N THR A 193 19.62 6.80 36.10
CA THR A 193 20.49 5.66 35.79
C THR A 193 19.63 4.43 35.61
N SER A 194 19.74 3.72 34.48
CA SER A 194 18.95 2.50 34.27
C SER A 194 19.26 1.47 35.36
N GLU A 195 18.23 0.74 35.81
CA GLU A 195 18.36 -0.30 36.84
C GLU A 195 19.35 -1.42 36.42
N ASN A 196 19.54 -1.55 35.10
CA ASN A 196 20.32 -2.57 34.42
C ASN A 196 21.81 -2.15 34.28
N LYS A 197 22.16 -0.90 34.62
CA LYS A 197 23.51 -0.28 34.50
C LYS A 197 24.13 -0.29 33.09
N LYS A 198 23.34 -0.50 32.03
CA LYS A 198 23.83 -0.58 30.64
C LYS A 198 23.72 0.74 29.85
N GLY A 199 23.19 1.80 30.46
CA GLY A 199 23.02 3.12 29.84
C GLY A 199 22.26 4.09 30.74
N THR A 200 22.13 5.33 30.29
CA THR A 200 21.34 6.40 30.91
C THR A 200 19.95 6.44 30.30
N SER A 201 18.92 6.58 31.13
CA SER A 201 17.55 6.76 30.66
C SER A 201 17.17 8.24 30.80
N TYR A 202 16.71 8.83 29.71
CA TYR A 202 16.21 10.19 29.65
C TYR A 202 14.69 10.16 29.50
N ILE A 203 13.98 10.84 30.40
CA ILE A 203 12.53 10.95 30.36
C ILE A 203 12.17 12.40 30.04
N CYS A 204 11.64 12.64 28.84
CA CYS A 204 11.00 13.87 28.46
C CYS A 204 9.50 13.76 28.79
N ARG A 205 9.11 14.21 29.98
CA ARG A 205 7.75 14.09 30.48
C ARG A 205 6.92 15.32 30.11
N ARG A 206 5.76 15.08 29.52
CA ARG A 206 4.75 16.11 29.28
C ARG A 206 4.22 16.66 30.61
N ASN A 207 4.24 17.98 30.80
CA ASN A 207 3.80 18.60 32.06
C ASN A 207 2.29 18.46 32.27
N GLU A 208 1.51 18.72 31.21
CA GLU A 208 0.07 18.45 31.14
C GLU A 208 -0.15 17.10 30.46
N THR A 209 -0.11 16.00 31.22
CA THR A 209 -0.22 14.64 30.70
C THR A 209 -1.56 14.42 29.99
N LEU A 210 -1.53 13.63 28.93
CA LEU A 210 -2.75 13.23 28.26
C LEU A 210 -3.53 12.24 29.15
N ALA A 211 -4.86 12.39 29.17
CA ALA A 211 -5.73 11.54 29.97
C ALA A 211 -5.71 10.09 29.47
N VAL A 212 -5.96 9.17 30.40
CA VAL A 212 -6.37 7.79 30.12
C VAL A 212 -7.89 7.73 30.37
N ASN A 213 -8.62 6.83 29.70
CA ASN A 213 -10.09 6.78 29.66
C ASN A 213 -10.71 8.01 28.97
N ASN A 214 -10.25 8.31 27.76
CA ASN A 214 -10.85 9.35 26.94
C ASN A 214 -11.34 8.73 25.62
N ASP A 215 -12.63 8.94 25.32
CA ASP A 215 -13.27 8.44 24.10
C ASP A 215 -12.82 9.23 22.85
N ASN A 216 -12.24 10.41 23.04
CA ASN A 216 -11.82 11.33 21.99
C ASN A 216 -10.37 11.78 22.19
N ASP A 217 -9.41 11.02 21.71
CA ASP A 217 -8.04 11.52 21.56
C ASP A 217 -7.83 11.92 20.10
N ASP A 218 -7.60 13.20 19.88
CA ASP A 218 -7.29 13.81 18.59
C ASP A 218 -5.98 13.27 18.01
N PHE A 219 -5.83 13.32 16.68
CA PHE A 219 -4.54 13.04 16.03
C PHE A 219 -3.47 14.01 16.54
N LYS A 220 -2.28 13.48 16.84
CA LYS A 220 -1.17 14.25 17.42
C LYS A 220 0.10 14.09 16.60
N THR A 221 0.74 15.21 16.31
CA THR A 221 2.12 15.23 15.80
C THR A 221 3.07 15.70 16.90
N VAL A 222 3.98 14.82 17.30
CA VAL A 222 5.05 15.11 18.28
C VAL A 222 6.37 15.30 17.54
N LYS A 223 6.99 16.48 17.69
CA LYS A 223 8.32 16.76 17.15
C LYS A 223 9.38 16.14 18.05
N VAL A 224 9.90 14.97 17.68
CA VAL A 224 10.90 14.22 18.45
C VAL A 224 12.25 14.93 18.44
N SER A 225 12.65 15.52 17.31
CA SER A 225 13.91 16.25 17.18
C SER A 225 14.04 17.38 18.19
N ASP A 226 12.98 18.15 18.45
CA ASP A 226 12.99 19.23 19.45
C ASP A 226 13.38 18.72 20.85
N LYS A 227 12.96 17.50 21.20
CA LYS A 227 13.26 16.87 22.50
C LYS A 227 14.71 16.38 22.57
N LEU A 228 15.22 15.83 21.46
CA LEU A 228 16.63 15.41 21.35
C LEU A 228 17.59 16.62 21.32
N ASP A 229 17.20 17.72 20.68
CA ASP A 229 17.97 18.96 20.65
C ASP A 229 18.00 19.62 22.02
N ALA A 230 16.88 19.61 22.77
CA ALA A 230 16.85 20.10 24.15
C ALA A 230 17.78 19.32 25.09
N LEU A 231 17.92 18.01 24.88
CA LEU A 231 18.90 17.18 25.59
C LEU A 231 20.34 17.54 25.19
N THR A 232 20.59 17.77 23.90
CA THR A 232 21.92 18.19 23.40
C THR A 232 22.31 19.56 23.96
N LEU A 233 21.37 20.51 24.05
CA LEU A 233 21.56 21.81 24.70
C LEU A 233 21.79 21.70 26.22
N ALA A 234 21.36 20.60 26.83
CA ALA A 234 21.66 20.25 28.22
C ALA A 234 22.94 19.41 28.36
N ASP A 235 23.84 19.50 27.37
CA ASP A 235 25.13 18.79 27.29
C ASP A 235 25.01 17.26 27.38
N GLN A 236 23.89 16.68 26.94
CA GLN A 236 23.71 15.23 26.86
C GLN A 236 24.11 14.71 25.48
N ASN A 237 24.85 13.60 25.45
CA ASN A 237 25.23 12.95 24.21
C ASN A 237 24.17 11.94 23.78
N ILE A 238 23.44 12.25 22.70
CA ILE A 238 22.41 11.34 22.15
C ILE A 238 23.05 10.15 21.44
N GLY A 239 24.22 10.33 20.81
CA GLY A 239 24.89 9.29 20.04
C GLY A 239 24.11 8.83 18.80
N LYS A 240 24.24 7.55 18.48
CA LYS A 240 23.65 6.93 17.29
C LYS A 240 22.35 6.22 17.62
N ILE A 241 21.22 6.69 17.10
CA ILE A 241 19.89 6.10 17.30
C ILE A 241 19.80 4.77 16.56
N THR A 242 19.12 3.79 17.15
CA THR A 242 18.89 2.46 16.57
C THR A 242 17.43 2.21 16.21
N ASP A 243 16.49 2.86 16.89
CA ASP A 243 15.05 2.65 16.71
C ASP A 243 14.23 3.79 17.30
N ILE A 244 12.98 3.86 16.86
CA ILE A 244 11.93 4.76 17.35
C ILE A 244 10.64 3.95 17.49
N THR A 245 10.21 3.70 18.73
CA THR A 245 9.05 2.85 19.05
C THR A 245 7.99 3.59 19.84
N PHE A 246 6.74 3.20 19.65
CA PHE A 246 5.64 3.54 20.54
C PHE A 246 5.50 2.44 21.58
N PHE A 247 5.16 2.80 22.81
CA PHE A 247 4.96 1.82 23.88
C PHE A 247 3.71 2.09 24.70
N VAL A 248 3.12 1.01 25.21
CA VAL A 248 2.14 0.99 26.29
C VAL A 248 2.71 0.13 27.41
N GLU A 249 2.81 0.70 28.60
CA GLU A 249 3.27 0.01 29.80
C GLU A 249 2.21 0.09 30.89
N SER A 250 2.00 -1.02 31.61
CA SER A 250 1.06 -1.02 32.72
C SER A 250 1.54 -1.92 33.86
N SER A 251 0.97 -1.72 35.05
CA SER A 251 1.20 -2.60 36.19
C SER A 251 0.04 -2.49 37.17
N TYR A 252 -0.30 -3.59 37.83
CA TYR A 252 -1.43 -3.69 38.76
C TYR A 252 -2.71 -3.03 38.20
N SER A 253 -3.05 -3.32 36.95
CA SER A 253 -4.18 -2.70 36.26
C SER A 253 -4.81 -3.60 35.22
N LYS A 254 -6.00 -3.22 34.80
CA LYS A 254 -6.74 -3.84 33.70
C LYS A 254 -7.17 -2.77 32.71
N GLY A 255 -6.97 -3.02 31.43
CA GLY A 255 -7.29 -2.06 30.39
C GLY A 255 -6.99 -2.54 28.97
N SER A 256 -7.14 -1.62 28.03
CA SER A 256 -6.82 -1.80 26.62
C SER A 256 -6.28 -0.51 26.01
N ALA A 257 -5.51 -0.65 24.94
CA ALA A 257 -5.04 0.45 24.13
C ALA A 257 -5.17 0.12 22.65
N ASP A 258 -5.51 1.12 21.86
CA ASP A 258 -5.48 1.11 20.41
C ASP A 258 -4.56 2.25 19.98
N ILE A 259 -3.43 1.91 19.38
CA ILE A 259 -2.39 2.86 18.95
C ILE A 259 -2.32 2.81 17.43
N ALA A 260 -2.82 3.86 16.78
CA ALA A 260 -2.71 4.03 15.34
C ALA A 260 -1.56 4.98 15.03
N VAL A 261 -0.49 4.45 14.46
CA VAL A 261 0.65 5.23 13.98
C VAL A 261 0.41 5.53 12.51
N ASN A 262 0.13 6.79 12.21
CA ASN A 262 -0.03 7.23 10.83
C ASN A 262 1.34 7.36 10.18
N ASN A 263 2.22 8.18 10.77
CA ASN A 263 3.52 8.52 10.20
C ASN A 263 4.64 8.53 11.23
N ILE A 264 5.83 8.13 10.81
CA ILE A 264 7.09 8.46 11.48
C ILE A 264 7.96 9.13 10.43
N PHE A 265 7.98 10.46 10.45
CA PHE A 265 8.78 11.27 9.54
C PHE A 265 10.21 11.39 10.07
N ILE A 266 11.18 11.06 9.21
CA ILE A 266 12.61 11.27 9.42
C ILE A 266 13.14 11.89 8.13
N GLU A 267 13.69 13.11 8.22
CA GLU A 267 14.16 13.88 7.05
C GLU A 267 15.17 13.11 6.20
N ASN A 268 16.12 12.42 6.84
CA ASN A 268 17.07 11.53 6.18
C ASN A 268 16.83 10.09 6.64
N MET A 269 15.73 9.50 6.16
CA MET A 269 15.31 8.15 6.51
C MET A 269 16.40 7.10 6.22
N PRO A 270 16.88 6.37 7.23
CA PRO A 270 17.89 5.32 7.04
C PRO A 270 17.29 4.02 6.51
N GLU A 271 18.15 3.13 6.04
CA GLU A 271 17.76 1.76 5.72
C GLU A 271 17.22 1.05 6.97
N LEU A 272 16.12 0.31 6.81
CA LEU A 272 15.48 -0.41 7.90
C LEU A 272 16.08 -1.80 8.07
N ALA A 273 16.09 -2.28 9.30
CA ALA A 273 16.63 -3.60 9.61
C ALA A 273 15.85 -4.70 8.88
N PRO A 274 16.56 -5.71 8.37
CA PRO A 274 15.90 -6.88 7.80
C PRO A 274 15.14 -7.63 8.89
N ASP A 275 14.21 -8.49 8.46
CA ASP A 275 13.45 -9.31 9.39
C ASP A 275 14.38 -10.19 10.21
N THR A 276 14.17 -10.19 11.52
CA THR A 276 14.89 -11.06 12.44
C THR A 276 13.89 -11.76 13.34
N ASP A 277 13.89 -13.09 13.25
CA ASP A 277 13.19 -13.94 14.19
C ASP A 277 14.11 -14.18 15.41
N GLU A 278 13.85 -13.52 16.52
CA GLU A 278 14.08 -14.20 17.80
C GLU A 278 12.90 -15.15 17.98
N SER A 279 13.16 -16.43 17.73
CA SER A 279 12.21 -17.54 17.72
C SER A 279 11.32 -17.57 18.96
N ASN A 280 10.13 -16.98 18.87
CA ASN A 280 9.02 -17.34 19.73
C ASN A 280 7.82 -17.72 18.83
N GLU A 281 7.02 -18.65 19.34
CA GLU A 281 5.83 -19.18 18.70
C GLU A 281 4.94 -18.02 18.21
N THR A 282 4.27 -18.10 17.07
CA THR A 282 3.40 -17.00 16.60
C THR A 282 1.99 -17.52 16.43
N CYS A 283 1.01 -16.90 17.09
CA CYS A 283 -0.38 -17.34 17.04
C CYS A 283 -1.16 -16.57 15.97
N LEU A 284 -1.77 -17.30 15.04
CA LEU A 284 -2.68 -16.79 14.03
C LEU A 284 -4.10 -17.19 14.42
N SER A 285 -5.05 -16.28 14.32
CA SER A 285 -6.47 -16.58 14.51
C SER A 285 -7.31 -15.82 13.48
N ASN A 286 -8.59 -16.18 13.36
CA ASN A 286 -9.50 -15.66 12.34
C ASN A 286 -9.05 -15.99 10.90
N TYR A 287 -9.33 -15.11 9.94
CA TYR A 287 -8.75 -15.12 8.61
C TYR A 287 -7.44 -14.36 8.63
N PHE A 288 -6.33 -15.03 8.34
CA PHE A 288 -5.00 -14.46 8.35
C PHE A 288 -4.09 -15.20 7.37
N THR A 289 -3.21 -14.47 6.71
CA THR A 289 -2.16 -15.02 5.86
C THR A 289 -0.84 -14.31 6.15
N CYS A 290 0.28 -15.04 6.20
CA CYS A 290 1.61 -14.45 6.28
C CYS A 290 2.66 -15.33 5.62
N GLU A 291 3.87 -14.78 5.48
CA GLU A 291 5.07 -15.56 5.16
C GLU A 291 6.06 -15.49 6.33
N ARG A 292 6.66 -16.63 6.69
CA ARG A 292 7.71 -16.70 7.71
C ARG A 292 8.79 -17.69 7.30
N GLY A 293 10.05 -17.25 7.29
CA GLY A 293 11.21 -18.04 6.88
C GLY A 293 11.05 -18.75 5.52
N GLY A 294 10.39 -18.07 4.57
CA GLY A 294 10.16 -18.58 3.22
C GLY A 294 9.01 -19.58 3.08
N TYR A 295 8.15 -19.70 4.10
CA TYR A 295 6.91 -20.46 4.02
C TYR A 295 5.70 -19.55 4.18
N TYR A 296 4.70 -19.79 3.35
CA TYR A 296 3.37 -19.23 3.43
C TYR A 296 2.52 -19.95 4.48
N TYR A 297 1.70 -19.19 5.18
CA TYR A 297 0.71 -19.67 6.14
C TYR A 297 -0.65 -19.07 5.83
N LEU A 298 -1.70 -19.89 5.99
CA LEU A 298 -3.08 -19.44 6.03
C LEU A 298 -3.75 -20.02 7.27
N ALA A 299 -4.43 -19.18 8.02
CA ALA A 299 -5.44 -19.57 8.99
C ALA A 299 -6.75 -18.94 8.54
N ASN A 300 -7.78 -19.73 8.34
CA ASN A 300 -9.13 -19.25 8.05
C ASN A 300 -10.07 -19.94 9.02
N ASP A 301 -10.22 -19.33 10.18
CA ASP A 301 -11.15 -19.74 11.20
C ASP A 301 -12.20 -18.64 11.41
N ARG A 302 -13.46 -19.02 11.60
CA ARG A 302 -14.57 -18.10 11.94
C ARG A 302 -15.12 -18.37 13.34
N GLY A 303 -14.42 -19.19 14.11
CA GLY A 303 -14.67 -19.55 15.49
C GLY A 303 -13.44 -19.28 16.37
N ASN A 304 -13.25 -20.10 17.40
CA ASN A 304 -12.22 -19.89 18.43
C ASN A 304 -10.93 -20.69 18.19
N GLY A 305 -10.68 -21.18 16.97
CA GLY A 305 -9.44 -21.89 16.71
C GLY A 305 -8.28 -20.95 16.40
N LYS A 306 -7.10 -21.55 16.43
CA LYS A 306 -5.81 -20.87 16.35
C LYS A 306 -4.79 -21.73 15.62
N LEU A 307 -3.85 -21.11 14.95
CA LEU A 307 -2.66 -21.72 14.35
C LEU A 307 -1.44 -21.11 15.02
N THR A 308 -0.67 -21.92 15.74
CA THR A 308 0.60 -21.51 16.32
C THR A 308 1.74 -21.94 15.42
N ILE A 309 2.46 -21.00 14.80
CA ILE A 309 3.70 -21.27 14.07
C ILE A 309 4.76 -21.68 15.09
N THR A 310 5.21 -22.93 15.02
CA THR A 310 6.20 -23.48 15.97
C THR A 310 7.63 -23.39 15.44
N GLU A 311 7.79 -23.43 14.12
CA GLU A 311 9.03 -23.22 13.37
C GLU A 311 8.64 -22.69 11.97
N PRO A 312 9.55 -22.10 11.18
CA PRO A 312 9.22 -21.55 9.85
C PRO A 312 8.57 -22.50 8.85
N SER A 313 8.54 -23.82 9.07
CA SER A 313 7.83 -24.78 8.20
C SER A 313 6.79 -25.59 8.97
N GLN A 314 6.49 -25.23 10.21
CA GLN A 314 5.73 -26.05 11.14
C GLN A 314 4.66 -25.21 11.83
N PHE A 315 3.58 -25.86 12.20
CA PHE A 315 2.54 -25.23 13.00
C PHE A 315 1.82 -26.23 13.88
N LYS A 316 1.09 -25.71 14.87
CA LYS A 316 0.08 -26.42 15.64
C LYS A 316 -1.25 -25.69 15.49
N ALA A 317 -2.21 -26.29 14.82
CA ALA A 317 -3.58 -25.81 14.76
C ALA A 317 -4.41 -26.44 15.87
N GLU A 318 -5.25 -25.66 16.53
CA GLU A 318 -6.17 -26.09 17.58
C GLU A 318 -7.53 -25.43 17.35
N TRP A 319 -8.62 -26.19 17.29
CA TRP A 319 -9.97 -25.63 17.08
C TRP A 319 -11.04 -26.43 17.81
N ASP A 320 -12.21 -25.79 18.00
CA ASP A 320 -13.44 -26.42 18.48
C ASP A 320 -14.65 -25.81 17.77
N THR A 321 -15.21 -26.55 16.81
CA THR A 321 -16.36 -26.17 15.98
C THR A 321 -17.52 -27.15 16.12
N HIS A 322 -17.55 -27.94 17.19
CA HIS A 322 -18.65 -28.88 17.48
C HIS A 322 -20.02 -28.21 17.48
N ASP A 323 -20.10 -27.03 18.10
CA ASP A 323 -21.35 -26.29 18.26
C ASP A 323 -21.66 -25.37 17.06
N ASN A 324 -20.75 -25.27 16.08
CA ASN A 324 -20.92 -24.41 14.90
C ASN A 324 -20.52 -25.14 13.61
N PRO A 325 -21.40 -25.98 13.05
CA PRO A 325 -21.12 -26.74 11.83
C PRO A 325 -21.01 -25.87 10.56
N TRP A 326 -21.31 -24.56 10.65
CA TRP A 326 -21.22 -23.62 9.53
C TRP A 326 -19.81 -23.00 9.37
N CYS A 327 -18.91 -23.26 10.32
CA CYS A 327 -17.53 -22.78 10.28
C CYS A 327 -16.58 -23.98 10.23
N ALA A 328 -16.10 -24.33 9.04
CA ALA A 328 -15.03 -25.30 8.87
C ALA A 328 -13.69 -24.56 8.78
N PRO A 329 -12.83 -24.62 9.80
CA PRO A 329 -11.59 -23.89 9.78
C PRO A 329 -10.62 -24.52 8.79
N VAL A 330 -9.82 -23.69 8.15
CA VAL A 330 -8.77 -24.11 7.21
C VAL A 330 -7.42 -23.62 7.71
N TYR A 331 -6.42 -24.50 7.68
CA TYR A 331 -5.05 -24.15 8.04
C TYR A 331 -4.09 -24.66 6.96
N GLU A 332 -3.21 -23.80 6.48
CA GLU A 332 -2.23 -24.12 5.45
C GLU A 332 -0.82 -23.71 5.88
N CYS A 333 0.16 -24.50 5.45
CA CYS A 333 1.57 -24.11 5.48
C CYS A 333 2.30 -24.68 4.26
N GLY A 334 3.00 -23.84 3.51
CA GLY A 334 3.68 -24.24 2.29
C GLY A 334 4.49 -23.15 1.64
N LYS A 335 4.51 -23.09 0.32
CA LYS A 335 5.20 -22.04 -0.44
C LYS A 335 4.29 -21.44 -1.50
N LEU A 336 4.47 -20.15 -1.75
CA LEU A 336 3.93 -19.49 -2.92
C LEU A 336 4.89 -19.66 -4.11
N PHE A 337 4.31 -19.71 -5.30
CA PHE A 337 5.07 -19.65 -6.54
C PHE A 337 5.34 -18.19 -6.92
N GLY A 338 6.49 -17.95 -7.54
CA GLY A 338 6.80 -16.61 -8.09
C GLY A 338 5.90 -16.27 -9.28
N ASN A 339 5.81 -14.98 -9.61
CA ASN A 339 4.93 -14.49 -10.67
C ASN A 339 5.19 -15.08 -12.07
N ASP A 340 6.39 -15.59 -12.31
CA ASP A 340 6.83 -16.20 -13.57
C ASP A 340 6.68 -17.72 -13.60
N ALA A 341 6.15 -18.33 -12.54
CA ALA A 341 5.97 -19.76 -12.50
C ALA A 341 4.95 -20.20 -13.55
N ASP A 342 5.26 -21.32 -14.20
CA ASP A 342 4.38 -21.96 -15.18
C ASP A 342 3.96 -23.34 -14.70
N SER A 343 3.12 -24.02 -15.48
CA SER A 343 2.64 -25.36 -15.16
C SER A 343 3.77 -26.40 -14.99
N LYS A 344 4.93 -26.18 -15.63
CA LYS A 344 6.09 -27.06 -15.51
C LYS A 344 6.72 -26.93 -14.12
N ASN A 345 6.77 -25.72 -13.56
CA ASN A 345 7.20 -25.52 -12.18
C ASN A 345 6.37 -26.36 -11.20
N LEU A 346 5.04 -26.37 -11.35
CA LEU A 346 4.17 -27.20 -10.50
C LEU A 346 4.38 -28.70 -10.72
N MET A 347 4.55 -29.17 -11.98
CA MET A 347 4.82 -30.58 -12.28
C MET A 347 6.13 -31.09 -11.66
N GLU A 348 7.17 -30.26 -11.63
CA GLU A 348 8.46 -30.59 -11.03
C GLU A 348 8.51 -30.32 -9.51
N SER A 349 7.40 -29.86 -8.91
CA SER A 349 7.32 -29.60 -7.48
C SER A 349 7.06 -30.88 -6.68
N LYS A 350 7.48 -30.85 -5.42
CA LYS A 350 7.34 -31.94 -4.46
C LYS A 350 6.95 -31.37 -3.10
N ILE A 351 6.10 -32.08 -2.38
CA ILE A 351 5.76 -31.77 -0.99
C ILE A 351 5.90 -33.01 -0.12
N LYS A 352 6.60 -32.84 1.00
CA LYS A 352 6.76 -33.87 2.02
C LYS A 352 6.43 -33.30 3.39
N PHE A 353 5.49 -33.91 4.09
CA PHE A 353 5.16 -33.47 5.43
C PHE A 353 4.79 -34.59 6.38
N LYS A 354 4.89 -34.31 7.68
CA LYS A 354 4.43 -35.18 8.75
C LYS A 354 3.52 -34.38 9.68
N MET A 355 2.36 -34.94 9.99
CA MET A 355 1.37 -34.29 10.84
C MET A 355 0.87 -35.23 11.93
N GLU A 356 0.87 -34.77 13.17
CA GLU A 356 0.27 -35.45 14.32
C GLU A 356 -1.17 -34.95 14.50
N LEU A 357 -2.11 -35.88 14.69
CA LEU A 357 -3.55 -35.62 14.66
C LEU A 357 -4.19 -36.12 15.95
N ASP A 358 -4.85 -35.21 16.67
CA ASP A 358 -5.75 -35.54 17.77
C ASP A 358 -7.06 -34.79 17.56
N ILE A 359 -7.91 -35.34 16.70
CA ILE A 359 -9.12 -34.67 16.21
C ILE A 359 -10.34 -35.58 16.37
N ASP A 360 -11.35 -35.07 17.06
CA ASP A 360 -12.67 -35.66 17.13
C ASP A 360 -13.69 -34.86 16.31
N GLY A 361 -14.36 -35.51 15.37
CA GLY A 361 -15.29 -34.89 14.43
C GLY A 361 -14.93 -35.07 12.97
N ILE A 362 -15.38 -34.15 12.13
CA ILE A 362 -15.24 -34.17 10.67
C ILE A 362 -13.99 -33.40 10.25
N TYR A 363 -13.03 -34.06 9.61
CA TYR A 363 -11.85 -33.38 9.05
C TYR A 363 -11.25 -34.14 7.86
N PHE A 364 -10.37 -33.46 7.11
CA PHE A 364 -9.40 -34.11 6.24
C PHE A 364 -8.08 -33.34 6.19
N ILE A 365 -7.00 -34.05 5.84
CA ILE A 365 -5.65 -33.51 5.64
C ILE A 365 -5.23 -33.79 4.21
N ALA A 366 -4.64 -32.80 3.55
CA ALA A 366 -4.25 -32.89 2.15
C ALA A 366 -2.92 -32.19 1.84
N SER A 367 -2.32 -32.54 0.71
CA SER A 367 -1.55 -31.57 -0.06
C SER A 367 -2.51 -30.75 -0.91
N HIS A 368 -2.36 -29.43 -0.88
CA HIS A 368 -3.21 -28.48 -1.60
C HIS A 368 -2.36 -27.67 -2.59
N ALA A 369 -2.82 -27.57 -3.83
CA ALA A 369 -2.25 -26.67 -4.82
C ALA A 369 -3.34 -25.81 -5.46
N MET A 370 -3.03 -24.53 -5.66
CA MET A 370 -3.91 -23.57 -6.32
C MET A 370 -3.27 -23.09 -7.62
N ILE A 371 -4.07 -22.98 -8.67
CA ILE A 371 -3.67 -22.54 -10.01
C ILE A 371 -4.64 -21.46 -10.48
N GLU A 372 -4.10 -20.30 -10.82
CA GLU A 372 -4.81 -19.24 -11.52
C GLU A 372 -4.84 -19.57 -13.01
N ASN A 373 -6.02 -19.80 -13.58
CA ASN A 373 -6.14 -20.12 -15.00
C ASN A 373 -6.33 -18.85 -15.83
N PRO A 374 -5.96 -18.88 -17.14
CA PRO A 374 -6.17 -17.74 -18.01
C PRO A 374 -7.61 -17.27 -17.98
N GLU A 375 -7.77 -15.97 -17.76
CA GLU A 375 -9.04 -15.30 -17.81
C GLU A 375 -9.65 -15.43 -19.22
N THR A 376 -10.92 -15.82 -19.30
CA THR A 376 -11.65 -15.84 -20.59
C THR A 376 -12.45 -14.55 -20.75
N ALA A 377 -13.09 -14.32 -21.90
CA ALA A 377 -13.97 -13.16 -22.05
C ALA A 377 -15.11 -13.13 -20.99
N ASP A 378 -15.60 -14.31 -20.60
CA ASP A 378 -16.83 -14.45 -19.81
C ASP A 378 -16.58 -14.86 -18.35
N SER A 379 -15.39 -15.38 -18.00
CA SER A 379 -15.08 -15.81 -16.63
C SER A 379 -13.63 -15.68 -16.18
N TYR A 380 -13.45 -15.43 -14.88
CA TYR A 380 -12.25 -15.79 -14.12
C TYR A 380 -12.23 -17.30 -13.90
N ASN A 381 -11.05 -17.91 -13.99
CA ASN A 381 -10.91 -19.35 -13.89
C ASN A 381 -9.86 -19.69 -12.82
N GLU A 382 -10.21 -20.60 -11.92
CA GLU A 382 -9.30 -21.09 -10.87
C GLU A 382 -9.36 -22.61 -10.83
N THR A 383 -8.24 -23.26 -10.52
CA THR A 383 -8.19 -24.71 -10.24
C THR A 383 -7.56 -24.98 -8.89
N GLU A 384 -8.28 -25.73 -8.05
CA GLU A 384 -7.81 -26.21 -6.75
C GLU A 384 -7.62 -27.72 -6.81
N ILE A 385 -6.49 -28.21 -6.30
CA ILE A 385 -6.15 -29.63 -6.26
C ILE A 385 -5.97 -30.05 -4.80
N TYR A 386 -6.74 -31.04 -4.38
CA TYR A 386 -6.67 -31.63 -3.04
C TYR A 386 -6.24 -33.10 -3.13
N ILE A 387 -5.04 -33.41 -2.63
CA ILE A 387 -4.55 -34.79 -2.49
C ILE A 387 -4.75 -35.22 -1.04
N ILE A 388 -5.82 -35.95 -0.77
CA ILE A 388 -6.31 -36.27 0.57
C ILE A 388 -5.76 -37.61 1.06
N ASP A 389 -4.85 -37.56 2.04
CA ASP A 389 -4.21 -38.75 2.63
C ASP A 389 -4.73 -39.12 4.01
N ALA A 390 -5.53 -38.27 4.64
CA ALA A 390 -6.18 -38.58 5.90
C ALA A 390 -7.56 -37.92 5.99
N LEU A 391 -8.56 -38.66 6.46
CA LEU A 391 -9.90 -38.11 6.69
C LEU A 391 -10.65 -38.89 7.76
N LYS A 392 -11.54 -38.20 8.50
CA LYS A 392 -12.49 -38.80 9.44
C LYS A 392 -13.85 -38.16 9.24
N ASN A 393 -14.88 -38.98 9.02
CA ASN A 393 -16.28 -38.57 8.83
C ASN A 393 -16.56 -37.55 7.71
N TRP A 394 -15.54 -37.07 7.00
CA TRP A 394 -15.68 -36.24 5.82
C TRP A 394 -16.03 -37.10 4.61
N SER A 395 -16.81 -36.54 3.70
CA SER A 395 -17.16 -37.15 2.42
C SER A 395 -16.94 -36.10 1.34
N VAL A 396 -16.52 -36.55 0.16
CA VAL A 396 -16.41 -35.69 -1.01
C VAL A 396 -17.77 -35.02 -1.26
N PRO A 397 -17.81 -33.71 -1.60
CA PRO A 397 -19.07 -33.02 -1.88
C PRO A 397 -19.91 -33.78 -2.92
N GLN A 398 -21.22 -33.84 -2.71
CA GLN A 398 -22.13 -34.66 -3.53
C GLN A 398 -22.11 -34.24 -5.01
N GLU A 399 -21.85 -32.97 -5.27
CA GLU A 399 -21.69 -32.36 -6.58
C GLU A 399 -20.40 -32.77 -7.32
N SER A 400 -19.48 -33.47 -6.65
CA SER A 400 -18.23 -33.95 -7.25
C SER A 400 -18.39 -35.38 -7.78
N PRO A 401 -18.73 -35.60 -9.07
CA PRO A 401 -18.73 -36.95 -9.63
C PRO A 401 -17.38 -37.63 -9.51
N PHE A 402 -17.42 -38.93 -9.24
CA PHE A 402 -16.27 -39.82 -9.38
C PHE A 402 -15.86 -39.89 -10.86
N ILE A 403 -14.56 -39.73 -11.12
CA ILE A 403 -13.97 -39.73 -12.47
C ILE A 403 -13.19 -41.01 -12.73
N ASP A 404 -12.23 -41.37 -11.87
CA ASP A 404 -11.30 -42.48 -12.13
C ASP A 404 -10.64 -43.01 -10.84
N VAL A 405 -9.86 -44.10 -10.97
CA VAL A 405 -8.99 -44.65 -9.92
C VAL A 405 -7.57 -44.74 -10.47
N LYS A 406 -6.61 -44.19 -9.72
CA LYS A 406 -5.18 -44.23 -10.08
C LYS A 406 -4.32 -44.71 -8.95
N THR A 407 -3.24 -45.41 -9.31
CA THR A 407 -2.15 -45.72 -8.38
C THR A 407 -1.04 -44.71 -8.61
N ILE A 408 -0.77 -43.89 -7.61
CA ILE A 408 0.22 -42.81 -7.62
C ILE A 408 1.06 -42.97 -6.35
N ASP A 409 2.38 -42.88 -6.47
CA ASP A 409 3.33 -43.02 -5.35
C ASP A 409 3.15 -44.30 -4.50
N GLY A 410 2.68 -45.38 -5.14
CA GLY A 410 2.44 -46.68 -4.51
C GLY A 410 1.09 -46.81 -3.79
N GLU A 411 0.33 -45.74 -3.69
CA GLU A 411 -0.99 -45.69 -3.06
C GLU A 411 -2.11 -45.58 -4.11
N THR A 412 -3.34 -45.95 -3.76
CA THR A 412 -4.49 -45.90 -4.67
C THR A 412 -5.44 -44.78 -4.31
N TYR A 413 -5.71 -43.89 -5.27
CA TYR A 413 -6.57 -42.72 -5.12
C TYR A 413 -7.84 -42.86 -5.96
N ASP A 414 -8.99 -42.58 -5.35
CA ASP A 414 -10.24 -42.33 -6.05
C ASP A 414 -10.29 -40.84 -6.43
N ILE A 415 -10.55 -40.53 -7.70
CA ILE A 415 -10.49 -39.17 -8.25
C ILE A 415 -11.90 -38.62 -8.44
N TYR A 416 -12.14 -37.40 -7.97
CA TYR A 416 -13.41 -36.68 -8.12
C TYR A 416 -13.14 -35.26 -8.63
N TYR A 417 -14.15 -34.67 -9.27
CA TYR A 417 -14.06 -33.32 -9.83
C TYR A 417 -15.35 -32.56 -9.61
N THR A 418 -15.25 -31.28 -9.27
CA THR A 418 -16.36 -30.33 -9.30
C THR A 418 -15.99 -29.13 -10.14
N GLY A 419 -16.83 -28.79 -11.11
CA GLY A 419 -16.81 -27.51 -11.80
C GLY A 419 -17.95 -26.63 -11.29
N ASN A 420 -17.63 -25.59 -10.51
CA ASN A 420 -18.60 -24.59 -10.07
C ASN A 420 -18.52 -23.36 -10.97
N SER A 421 -19.67 -22.82 -11.37
CA SER A 421 -19.75 -21.54 -12.07
C SER A 421 -20.66 -20.61 -11.27
N TYR A 422 -20.10 -19.54 -10.75
CA TYR A 422 -20.83 -18.50 -10.07
C TYR A 422 -21.17 -17.41 -11.07
N ILE A 423 -22.46 -17.23 -11.33
CA ILE A 423 -22.97 -16.17 -12.21
C ILE A 423 -23.54 -15.07 -11.30
N GLY A 424 -22.75 -14.02 -11.10
CA GLY A 424 -23.22 -12.76 -10.52
C GLY A 424 -23.70 -11.79 -11.61
N THR A 425 -23.97 -10.53 -11.27
CA THR A 425 -24.26 -9.47 -12.25
C THR A 425 -23.02 -8.97 -13.00
N GLY A 426 -21.87 -9.66 -12.86
CA GLY A 426 -20.59 -9.35 -13.49
C GLY A 426 -19.97 -10.59 -14.15
N LYS A 427 -18.67 -10.51 -14.51
CA LYS A 427 -17.90 -11.61 -15.11
C LYS A 427 -18.00 -12.86 -14.23
N GLY A 428 -18.31 -14.01 -14.82
CA GLY A 428 -18.51 -15.25 -14.07
C GLY A 428 -17.23 -15.70 -13.38
N VAL A 429 -17.34 -16.45 -12.29
CA VAL A 429 -16.17 -17.15 -11.71
C VAL A 429 -16.38 -18.64 -11.91
N LYS A 430 -15.45 -19.29 -12.63
CA LYS A 430 -15.43 -20.74 -12.81
C LYS A 430 -14.33 -21.33 -11.94
N LYS A 431 -14.72 -22.14 -10.95
CA LYS A 431 -13.78 -22.88 -10.09
C LYS A 431 -13.83 -24.36 -10.43
N SER A 432 -12.70 -24.92 -10.83
CA SER A 432 -12.48 -26.37 -10.95
C SER A 432 -11.84 -26.88 -9.65
N LYS A 433 -12.39 -27.93 -9.04
CA LYS A 433 -11.81 -28.58 -7.86
C LYS A 433 -11.60 -30.06 -8.14
N TYR A 434 -10.37 -30.54 -7.93
CA TYR A 434 -10.03 -31.96 -8.03
C TYR A 434 -9.75 -32.54 -6.65
N TYR A 435 -10.38 -33.66 -6.32
CA TYR A 435 -10.14 -34.40 -5.09
C TYR A 435 -9.55 -35.76 -5.42
N PHE A 436 -8.31 -35.99 -5.00
CA PHE A 436 -7.64 -37.29 -5.04
C PHE A 436 -7.73 -37.90 -3.65
N VAL A 437 -8.64 -38.85 -3.44
CA VAL A 437 -8.90 -39.43 -2.12
C VAL A 437 -8.17 -40.77 -1.98
N ASN A 438 -7.16 -40.81 -1.12
CA ASN A 438 -6.44 -42.06 -0.84
C ASN A 438 -7.40 -43.09 -0.20
N ARG A 439 -7.45 -44.30 -0.74
CA ARG A 439 -8.30 -45.39 -0.19
C ARG A 439 -7.93 -45.77 1.24
N ASN A 440 -6.70 -45.51 1.65
CA ASN A 440 -6.20 -45.70 3.00
C ASN A 440 -6.43 -44.50 3.93
N ALA A 441 -7.01 -43.38 3.45
CA ALA A 441 -7.13 -42.14 4.21
C ALA A 441 -7.83 -42.30 5.57
N LYS A 442 -8.85 -43.18 5.67
CA LYS A 442 -9.51 -43.49 6.94
C LYS A 442 -8.60 -44.24 7.92
N SER A 443 -7.78 -45.16 7.41
CA SER A 443 -6.81 -45.89 8.23
C SER A 443 -5.67 -44.96 8.68
N ASN A 444 -5.22 -44.07 7.80
CA ASN A 444 -4.18 -43.09 8.09
C ASN A 444 -4.62 -42.13 9.21
N ALA A 445 -5.85 -41.62 9.15
CA ALA A 445 -6.43 -40.81 10.21
C ALA A 445 -6.49 -41.53 11.57
N ALA A 446 -6.76 -42.84 11.59
CA ALA A 446 -6.83 -43.63 12.82
C ALA A 446 -5.46 -43.86 13.48
N ASN A 447 -4.35 -43.69 12.75
CA ASN A 447 -3.00 -43.85 13.29
C ASN A 447 -2.57 -42.68 14.19
N GLY A 448 -3.28 -41.54 14.16
CA GLY A 448 -2.94 -40.32 14.91
C GLY A 448 -1.67 -39.61 14.42
N THR A 449 -0.99 -40.13 13.40
CA THR A 449 0.15 -39.49 12.73
C THR A 449 0.14 -39.91 11.28
N ILE A 450 0.35 -38.95 10.38
CA ILE A 450 0.44 -39.18 8.95
C ILE A 450 1.75 -38.66 8.41
N THR A 451 2.24 -39.29 7.36
CA THR A 451 3.44 -38.87 6.62
C THR A 451 3.10 -38.92 5.15
N VAL A 452 3.35 -37.81 4.47
CA VAL A 452 3.05 -37.58 3.06
C VAL A 452 4.36 -37.27 2.35
N ASP A 453 4.52 -37.79 1.13
CA ASP A 453 5.69 -37.60 0.28
C ASP A 453 5.20 -37.71 -1.18
N HIS A 454 4.79 -36.58 -1.74
CA HIS A 454 4.15 -36.49 -3.06
C HIS A 454 5.04 -35.78 -4.07
N GLU A 455 5.22 -36.41 -5.22
CA GLU A 455 5.63 -35.73 -6.45
C GLU A 455 4.37 -35.24 -7.17
N LEU A 456 4.33 -33.99 -7.65
CA LEU A 456 3.07 -33.43 -8.15
C LEU A 456 2.73 -33.87 -9.59
N ALA A 457 3.74 -34.17 -10.43
CA ALA A 457 3.52 -34.55 -11.84
C ALA A 457 2.49 -35.68 -12.05
N PRO A 458 2.55 -36.84 -11.36
CA PRO A 458 1.59 -37.93 -11.57
C PRO A 458 0.13 -37.57 -11.26
N PHE A 459 -0.10 -36.64 -10.31
CA PHE A 459 -1.45 -36.16 -10.00
C PHE A 459 -1.96 -35.22 -11.10
N LEU A 460 -1.09 -34.33 -11.61
CA LEU A 460 -1.42 -33.41 -12.70
C LEU A 460 -1.68 -34.13 -14.01
N ASP A 461 -1.01 -35.26 -14.28
CA ASP A 461 -1.28 -36.12 -15.45
C ASP A 461 -2.71 -36.69 -15.47
N CYS A 462 -3.44 -36.64 -14.35
CA CYS A 462 -4.83 -37.06 -14.27
C CYS A 462 -5.84 -35.94 -14.56
N ILE A 463 -5.36 -34.70 -14.68
CA ILE A 463 -6.17 -33.50 -14.93
C ILE A 463 -6.09 -33.18 -16.44
N PRO A 464 -7.18 -32.71 -17.08
CA PRO A 464 -7.11 -32.27 -18.47
C PRO A 464 -6.07 -31.14 -18.65
N ALA A 465 -5.18 -31.28 -19.63
CA ALA A 465 -4.09 -30.34 -19.88
C ALA A 465 -4.56 -28.89 -19.99
N GLU A 466 -5.69 -28.64 -20.64
CA GLU A 466 -6.30 -27.31 -20.77
C GLU A 466 -6.63 -26.62 -19.43
N GLU A 467 -6.76 -27.35 -18.33
CA GLU A 467 -7.10 -26.79 -17.00
C GLU A 467 -5.87 -26.44 -16.14
N TYR A 468 -4.65 -26.79 -16.56
CA TYR A 468 -3.44 -26.43 -15.80
C TYR A 468 -2.24 -26.03 -16.65
N VAL A 469 -2.12 -26.47 -17.91
CA VAL A 469 -0.93 -26.20 -18.76
C VAL A 469 -0.74 -24.71 -19.07
N ASN A 470 -1.84 -23.96 -19.12
CA ASN A 470 -1.79 -22.50 -19.31
C ASN A 470 -2.01 -21.74 -18.00
N GLY A 471 -2.23 -22.45 -16.89
CA GLY A 471 -2.45 -21.86 -15.58
C GLY A 471 -1.13 -21.47 -14.92
N LYS A 472 -1.18 -20.41 -14.13
CA LYS A 472 -0.11 -19.95 -13.27
C LYS A 472 -0.30 -20.59 -11.89
N PRO A 473 0.60 -21.46 -11.42
CA PRO A 473 0.51 -21.98 -10.06
C PRO A 473 0.70 -20.84 -9.06
N GLU A 474 -0.08 -20.86 -7.97
CA GLU A 474 -0.06 -19.84 -6.92
C GLU A 474 0.57 -20.37 -5.64
N SER A 475 0.16 -21.55 -5.18
CA SER A 475 0.63 -22.12 -3.91
C SER A 475 0.73 -23.65 -3.95
N LEU A 476 1.60 -24.19 -3.09
CA LEU A 476 1.67 -25.62 -2.75
C LEU A 476 1.86 -25.76 -1.23
N CYS A 477 0.85 -26.33 -0.55
CA CYS A 477 0.75 -26.32 0.91
C CYS A 477 0.33 -27.67 1.49
N ALA A 478 0.80 -27.95 2.71
CA ALA A 478 0.15 -28.89 3.61
C ALA A 478 -1.13 -28.23 4.14
N TYR A 479 -2.26 -28.94 4.07
CA TYR A 479 -3.59 -28.38 4.21
C TYR A 479 -4.42 -29.16 5.22
N VAL A 480 -5.08 -28.45 6.13
CA VAL A 480 -6.00 -29.00 7.14
C VAL A 480 -7.37 -28.39 6.92
N HIS A 481 -8.39 -29.23 6.71
CA HIS A 481 -9.78 -28.83 6.78
C HIS A 481 -10.41 -29.37 8.05
N GLY A 482 -10.65 -28.48 9.02
CA GLY A 482 -11.07 -28.85 10.37
C GLY A 482 -12.56 -29.16 10.55
N GLY A 483 -13.41 -28.91 9.54
CA GLY A 483 -14.84 -29.26 9.53
C GLY A 483 -15.59 -28.93 10.84
N SER A 484 -16.61 -29.72 11.19
CA SER A 484 -17.23 -29.68 12.53
C SER A 484 -16.49 -30.69 13.42
N ALA A 485 -15.46 -30.21 14.10
CA ALA A 485 -14.57 -31.04 14.92
C ALA A 485 -13.97 -30.24 16.07
N LYS A 486 -13.37 -30.96 17.01
CA LYS A 486 -12.51 -30.42 18.06
C LYS A 486 -11.21 -31.20 18.04
N GLY A 487 -10.11 -30.49 18.07
CA GLY A 487 -8.85 -31.17 18.14
C GLY A 487 -7.66 -30.30 17.81
N THR A 488 -6.55 -31.00 17.62
CA THR A 488 -5.28 -30.42 17.25
C THR A 488 -4.69 -31.13 16.03
N ALA A 489 -4.11 -30.35 15.13
CA ALA A 489 -3.30 -30.84 14.03
C ALA A 489 -1.93 -30.17 14.14
N LYS A 490 -0.89 -30.96 14.37
CA LYS A 490 0.48 -30.47 14.54
C LYS A 490 1.34 -30.90 13.35
N LEU A 491 1.66 -29.95 12.49
CA LEU A 491 2.61 -30.12 11.39
C LEU A 491 4.03 -30.11 11.97
N VAL A 492 4.64 -31.29 12.11
CA VAL A 492 5.94 -31.46 12.79
C VAL A 492 7.13 -31.43 11.83
N SER A 493 6.88 -31.53 10.53
CA SER A 493 7.87 -31.29 9.47
C SER A 493 7.14 -31.00 8.17
N ASN A 494 7.64 -30.04 7.40
CA ASN A 494 7.14 -29.71 6.07
C ASN A 494 8.32 -29.30 5.19
N GLU A 495 8.48 -29.98 4.06
CA GLU A 495 9.48 -29.70 3.05
C GLU A 495 8.75 -29.50 1.73
N VAL A 496 8.71 -28.26 1.25
CA VAL A 496 8.15 -27.91 -0.05
C VAL A 496 9.29 -27.54 -0.99
N THR A 497 9.43 -28.34 -2.05
CA THR A 497 10.39 -28.10 -3.13
C THR A 497 9.63 -27.58 -4.34
N ILE A 498 9.95 -26.35 -4.73
CA ILE A 498 9.53 -25.75 -5.99
C ILE A 498 10.82 -25.56 -6.80
N PRO A 499 10.87 -25.93 -8.09
CA PRO A 499 12.09 -25.82 -8.89
C PRO A 499 12.58 -24.38 -8.96
N ASP A 500 13.83 -24.17 -8.55
CA ASP A 500 14.53 -22.90 -8.75
C ASP A 500 14.75 -22.69 -10.25
N LYS A 501 14.04 -21.74 -10.84
CA LYS A 501 14.75 -20.79 -11.70
C LYS A 501 15.36 -19.76 -10.76
N PRO A 502 16.58 -19.24 -11.04
CA PRO A 502 17.11 -18.14 -10.26
C PRO A 502 16.04 -17.06 -10.18
N LEU A 503 15.89 -16.47 -9.00
CA LEU A 503 15.52 -15.06 -8.91
C LEU A 503 16.41 -14.33 -9.93
N GLN A 504 15.88 -14.08 -11.13
CA GLN A 504 16.08 -12.75 -11.62
C GLN A 504 15.47 -11.90 -10.53
N VAL A 505 16.34 -11.23 -9.78
CA VAL A 505 15.96 -10.02 -9.09
C VAL A 505 15.20 -9.22 -10.13
N TYR A 506 13.87 -9.30 -10.08
CA TYR A 506 13.05 -8.42 -10.86
C TYR A 506 13.32 -7.05 -10.27
N ASP A 507 14.13 -6.30 -11.01
CA ASP A 507 14.17 -4.85 -10.99
C ASP A 507 12.71 -4.39 -10.81
N ALA A 508 12.44 -3.51 -9.85
CA ALA A 508 11.10 -3.06 -9.41
C ALA A 508 10.28 -2.33 -10.52
N LYS A 509 10.61 -2.57 -11.79
CA LYS A 509 10.16 -1.88 -13.00
C LYS A 509 9.10 -2.63 -13.80
N ARG A 510 8.77 -3.88 -13.46
CA ARG A 510 7.79 -4.68 -14.22
C ARG A 510 6.64 -5.16 -13.35
N VAL A 511 5.60 -4.33 -13.25
CA VAL A 511 4.35 -4.66 -12.57
C VAL A 511 3.23 -4.74 -13.60
N ASP A 512 2.34 -5.72 -13.45
CA ASP A 512 1.14 -5.85 -14.27
C ASP A 512 0.14 -4.75 -13.92
N VAL A 513 -0.32 -4.01 -14.93
CA VAL A 513 -1.34 -3.00 -14.84
C VAL A 513 -2.62 -3.59 -15.41
N ASN A 514 -3.63 -3.82 -14.57
CA ASN A 514 -4.93 -4.35 -14.99
C ASN A 514 -6.06 -3.51 -14.39
N ASN A 515 -6.28 -2.33 -14.98
CA ASN A 515 -7.27 -1.37 -14.50
C ASN A 515 -8.53 -1.44 -15.36
N ASP A 516 -9.50 -2.24 -14.92
CA ASP A 516 -10.83 -2.33 -15.53
C ASP A 516 -11.84 -1.49 -14.72
N SER A 517 -12.44 -0.47 -15.34
CA SER A 517 -13.55 0.29 -14.73
C SER A 517 -14.88 -0.14 -15.35
N HIS A 518 -15.64 -0.96 -14.61
CA HIS A 518 -16.93 -1.52 -15.04
C HIS A 518 -18.17 -0.69 -14.63
N TYR A 519 -17.99 0.43 -13.91
CA TYR A 519 -19.01 1.44 -13.63
C TYR A 519 -18.34 2.81 -13.46
N SER A 520 -19.04 3.86 -12.99
CA SER A 520 -18.46 5.18 -12.65
C SER A 520 -17.27 5.18 -11.65
N GLY A 521 -16.79 4.00 -11.26
CA GLY A 521 -15.60 3.78 -10.48
C GLY A 521 -14.33 4.14 -11.26
N ARG A 522 -13.33 4.54 -10.50
CA ARG A 522 -11.98 4.85 -10.96
C ARG A 522 -11.12 3.65 -10.58
N SER A 523 -10.42 3.06 -11.54
CA SER A 523 -9.39 2.06 -11.24
C SER A 523 -8.03 2.74 -11.30
N GLN A 524 -7.26 2.58 -10.22
CA GLN A 524 -5.93 3.15 -10.12
C GLN A 524 -4.97 2.16 -9.48
N GLN A 525 -3.74 2.15 -9.97
CA GLN A 525 -2.67 1.31 -9.45
C GLN A 525 -1.39 2.13 -9.34
N ALA A 526 -0.79 2.13 -8.15
CA ALA A 526 0.50 2.76 -7.91
C ALA A 526 1.62 1.77 -8.21
N VAL A 527 2.60 2.18 -9.02
CA VAL A 527 3.83 1.42 -9.28
C VAL A 527 5.02 2.39 -9.30
N GLY A 528 5.94 2.22 -8.35
CA GLY A 528 7.05 3.15 -8.16
C GLY A 528 6.55 4.55 -7.81
N ASP A 529 7.02 5.56 -8.54
CA ASP A 529 6.63 6.97 -8.40
C ASP A 529 5.45 7.38 -9.31
N LYS A 530 4.80 6.41 -9.97
CA LYS A 530 3.71 6.65 -10.92
C LYS A 530 2.41 5.99 -10.48
N ILE A 531 1.30 6.62 -10.83
CA ILE A 531 -0.05 6.09 -10.72
C ILE A 531 -0.62 5.90 -12.12
N TYR A 532 -1.04 4.68 -12.42
CA TYR A 532 -1.73 4.32 -13.66
C TYR A 532 -3.22 4.35 -13.40
N TYR A 533 -3.96 5.06 -14.25
CA TYR A 533 -5.36 5.39 -14.01
C TYR A 533 -6.21 5.07 -15.23
N ALA A 534 -7.30 4.34 -15.03
CA ALA A 534 -8.39 4.19 -15.98
C ALA A 534 -9.72 4.52 -15.29
N GLY A 535 -10.47 5.46 -15.84
CA GLY A 535 -11.79 5.84 -15.36
C GLY A 535 -12.77 5.92 -16.52
N GLY A 536 -14.06 5.69 -16.23
CA GLY A 536 -15.15 5.73 -17.22
C GLY A 536 -15.84 4.39 -17.40
N TYR A 537 -17.00 4.41 -18.07
CA TYR A 537 -17.77 3.18 -18.33
C TYR A 537 -17.06 2.33 -19.39
N GLU A 538 -16.84 1.05 -19.08
CA GLU A 538 -16.18 0.08 -19.96
C GLU A 538 -14.80 0.54 -20.47
N ALA A 539 -14.06 1.28 -19.62
CA ALA A 539 -12.67 1.65 -19.89
C ALA A 539 -11.73 0.61 -19.26
N SER A 540 -10.70 0.23 -20.02
CA SER A 540 -9.72 -0.79 -19.63
C SER A 540 -8.32 -0.32 -20.00
N MET A 541 -7.38 -0.39 -19.06
CA MET A 541 -5.95 -0.18 -19.28
C MET A 541 -5.19 -1.43 -18.83
N LYS A 542 -4.58 -2.15 -19.78
CA LYS A 542 -3.88 -3.42 -19.54
C LYS A 542 -2.47 -3.43 -20.10
N GLY A 543 -1.51 -3.97 -19.35
CA GLY A 543 -0.13 -4.17 -19.82
C GLY A 543 0.89 -4.12 -18.68
N TYR A 544 2.18 -4.06 -19.00
CA TYR A 544 3.23 -3.94 -17.98
C TYR A 544 3.83 -2.55 -17.97
N THR A 545 4.29 -2.07 -16.81
CA THR A 545 4.87 -0.72 -16.66
C THR A 545 6.12 -0.43 -17.51
N ASP A 546 6.82 -1.46 -17.99
CA ASP A 546 7.96 -1.38 -18.91
C ASP A 546 7.60 -1.74 -20.37
N LYS A 547 6.31 -1.95 -20.65
CA LYS A 547 5.76 -2.30 -21.96
C LYS A 547 4.66 -1.32 -22.37
N PRO A 548 4.29 -1.31 -23.66
CA PRO A 548 3.15 -0.52 -24.11
C PRO A 548 1.86 -0.96 -23.40
N LEU A 549 1.08 0.00 -22.90
CA LEU A 549 -0.19 -0.22 -22.20
C LEU A 549 -1.34 -0.10 -23.18
N LYS A 550 -2.14 -1.17 -23.31
CA LYS A 550 -3.33 -1.18 -24.16
C LYS A 550 -4.51 -0.55 -23.42
N CYS A 551 -5.06 0.50 -24.02
CA CYS A 551 -6.26 1.18 -23.57
C CYS A 551 -7.41 0.84 -24.53
N VAL A 552 -8.55 0.40 -24.00
CA VAL A 552 -9.77 0.16 -24.78
C VAL A 552 -10.94 0.80 -24.06
N TRP A 553 -11.86 1.41 -24.80
CA TRP A 553 -13.07 1.97 -24.25
C TRP A 553 -14.24 1.90 -25.20
N ASP A 554 -15.42 1.70 -24.63
CA ASP A 554 -16.70 1.76 -25.30
C ASP A 554 -17.67 2.50 -24.38
N SER A 555 -17.93 3.79 -24.62
CA SER A 555 -18.82 4.59 -23.76
C SER A 555 -20.16 4.87 -24.43
N PRO A 556 -21.06 3.87 -24.53
CA PRO A 556 -22.45 4.16 -24.85
C PRO A 556 -23.11 4.71 -23.59
N ILE A 557 -23.41 6.01 -23.55
CA ILE A 557 -24.40 6.52 -22.60
C ILE A 557 -25.71 5.79 -22.89
N THR A 558 -26.09 4.85 -22.03
CA THR A 558 -27.41 4.24 -22.10
C THR A 558 -28.42 5.30 -21.66
N GLU A 559 -29.41 5.61 -22.51
CA GLU A 559 -30.43 6.66 -22.33
C GLU A 559 -31.31 6.53 -21.05
N GLY A 560 -31.00 5.61 -20.13
CA GLY A 560 -31.79 5.30 -18.93
C GLY A 560 -31.22 5.75 -17.57
N TYR A 561 -29.99 6.28 -17.49
CA TYR A 561 -29.32 6.62 -16.20
C TYR A 561 -29.08 8.14 -16.02
N ILE A 562 -30.05 8.98 -16.42
CA ILE A 562 -29.94 10.46 -16.46
C ILE A 562 -30.58 11.12 -15.21
N ASP A 563 -30.34 10.59 -14.01
CA ASP A 563 -30.80 11.27 -12.77
C ASP A 563 -29.66 12.04 -12.06
N SER A 564 -28.43 11.99 -12.57
CA SER A 564 -27.31 12.85 -12.14
C SER A 564 -26.60 13.42 -13.37
N PRO A 565 -26.72 14.74 -13.64
CA PRO A 565 -26.12 15.40 -14.80
C PRO A 565 -24.59 15.34 -14.87
N ASP A 566 -23.90 15.05 -13.76
CA ASP A 566 -22.54 15.57 -13.58
C ASP A 566 -21.39 14.55 -13.69
N HIS A 567 -21.61 13.22 -13.70
CA HIS A 567 -20.50 12.28 -13.42
C HIS A 567 -20.31 11.05 -14.33
N TYR A 568 -21.17 10.80 -15.33
CA TYR A 568 -21.30 9.44 -15.90
C TYR A 568 -20.81 9.20 -17.35
N GLY A 569 -20.05 10.10 -17.98
CA GLY A 569 -19.70 9.97 -19.42
C GLY A 569 -18.24 10.13 -19.83
N ILE A 570 -17.32 10.49 -18.92
CA ILE A 570 -15.91 10.74 -19.29
C ILE A 570 -15.08 9.50 -19.02
N ILE A 571 -14.40 9.06 -20.07
CA ILE A 571 -13.30 8.12 -20.02
C ILE A 571 -12.00 8.90 -19.87
N SER A 572 -11.15 8.44 -18.96
CA SER A 572 -9.81 8.99 -18.77
C SER A 572 -8.80 7.87 -18.61
N PHE A 573 -7.74 7.95 -19.40
CA PHE A 573 -6.52 7.18 -19.21
C PHE A 573 -5.42 8.13 -18.82
N ALA A 574 -4.77 7.89 -17.68
CA ALA A 574 -3.68 8.74 -17.23
C ALA A 574 -2.51 7.93 -16.66
N VAL A 575 -1.31 8.46 -16.87
CA VAL A 575 -0.12 8.06 -16.12
C VAL A 575 0.34 9.30 -15.38
N ARG A 576 0.18 9.28 -14.06
CA ARG A 576 0.38 10.40 -13.16
C ARG A 576 1.67 10.22 -12.37
N LYS A 577 2.41 11.30 -12.20
CA LYS A 577 3.42 11.41 -11.15
C LYS A 577 2.87 12.35 -10.08
N VAL A 578 2.79 11.83 -8.87
CA VAL A 578 2.34 12.58 -7.71
C VAL A 578 3.60 13.18 -7.08
N PHE A 579 3.70 14.51 -7.07
CA PHE A 579 4.77 15.21 -6.34
C PHE A 579 4.39 15.47 -4.90
N ASP A 580 3.11 15.25 -4.61
CA ASP A 580 2.55 15.05 -3.29
C ASP A 580 2.92 13.65 -2.78
N THR A 581 3.55 13.57 -1.60
CA THR A 581 3.67 12.30 -0.87
C THR A 581 2.29 11.98 -0.27
N PHE A 582 1.36 11.52 -1.12
CA PHE A 582 0.11 10.96 -0.61
C PHE A 582 0.32 9.63 0.14
N SER A 583 1.55 9.10 0.17
CA SER A 583 1.97 8.15 1.20
C SER A 583 2.25 8.93 2.49
N VAL A 584 1.17 9.10 3.26
CA VAL A 584 1.16 9.45 4.69
C VAL A 584 1.25 10.95 5.04
N ILE A 585 0.07 11.60 5.05
CA ILE A 585 -0.41 12.56 6.08
C ILE A 585 0.67 13.41 6.78
N ASP A 586 1.34 14.32 6.05
CA ASP A 586 2.16 15.37 6.67
C ASP A 586 2.04 16.70 5.90
N PHE A 587 1.13 17.58 6.33
CA PHE A 587 0.90 18.91 5.72
C PHE A 587 1.96 19.96 6.09
N THR A 588 3.19 19.54 6.37
CA THR A 588 4.34 20.45 6.52
C THR A 588 5.27 20.46 5.31
N GLY A 589 5.15 19.48 4.41
CA GLY A 589 5.75 19.54 3.07
C GLY A 589 4.94 20.49 2.19
N SER A 590 5.61 21.24 1.32
CA SER A 590 4.91 21.96 0.26
C SER A 590 4.02 20.98 -0.50
N ARG A 591 2.71 21.27 -0.61
CA ARG A 591 1.75 20.52 -1.43
C ARG A 591 2.03 20.62 -2.94
N VAL A 592 3.17 21.16 -3.29
CA VAL A 592 3.56 21.49 -4.64
C VAL A 592 5.03 21.17 -4.83
N TYR A 593 5.38 20.72 -6.02
CA TYR A 593 6.75 20.50 -6.47
C TYR A 593 7.68 21.66 -6.03
N GLU A 594 8.59 21.35 -5.10
CA GLU A 594 9.57 22.29 -4.54
C GLU A 594 10.87 22.36 -5.35
N GLY A 595 11.04 21.46 -6.33
CA GLY A 595 12.24 21.41 -7.15
C GLY A 595 12.44 22.72 -7.90
N LYS A 596 13.71 23.15 -7.99
CA LYS A 596 14.08 24.34 -8.76
C LYS A 596 14.20 24.03 -10.24
N GLU A 597 14.25 22.75 -10.59
CA GLU A 597 14.39 22.28 -11.95
C GLU A 597 13.08 22.41 -12.73
N PRO A 598 13.12 22.67 -14.04
CA PRO A 598 11.95 22.55 -14.89
C PRO A 598 11.34 21.14 -14.84
N LEU A 599 10.02 21.06 -14.78
CA LEU A 599 9.31 19.78 -14.81
C LEU A 599 8.77 19.50 -16.21
N GLN A 600 9.05 18.33 -16.77
CA GLN A 600 8.66 17.95 -18.13
C GLN A 600 7.77 16.69 -18.14
N ILE A 601 6.73 16.70 -18.98
CA ILE A 601 6.02 15.48 -19.42
C ILE A 601 6.51 15.14 -20.83
N SER A 602 6.83 13.87 -21.06
CA SER A 602 7.10 13.29 -22.38
C SER A 602 6.25 12.04 -22.57
N TYR A 603 5.62 11.88 -23.73
CA TYR A 603 4.80 10.71 -23.99
C TYR A 603 4.89 10.23 -25.44
N SER A 604 4.55 8.96 -25.64
CA SER A 604 4.30 8.35 -26.95
C SER A 604 3.08 7.46 -26.86
N ILE A 605 2.14 7.64 -27.79
CA ILE A 605 0.88 6.91 -27.84
C ILE A 605 0.52 6.56 -29.28
N ASP A 606 0.11 5.31 -29.50
CA ASP A 606 -0.57 4.88 -30.71
C ASP A 606 -2.06 5.05 -30.53
N LEU A 607 -2.64 6.05 -31.17
CA LEU A 607 -4.06 6.32 -31.08
C LEU A 607 -4.80 5.63 -32.23
N GLY A 608 -5.68 4.69 -31.88
CA GLY A 608 -6.56 4.02 -32.82
C GLY A 608 -7.68 4.93 -33.32
N LYS A 609 -8.43 4.45 -34.31
CA LYS A 609 -9.56 5.19 -34.87
C LYS A 609 -10.63 5.45 -33.81
N GLN A 610 -10.95 6.72 -33.63
CA GLN A 610 -12.03 7.17 -32.75
C GLN A 610 -13.37 7.13 -33.45
N THR A 611 -14.35 6.46 -32.83
CA THR A 611 -15.73 6.39 -33.32
C THR A 611 -16.62 7.25 -32.44
N ASN A 612 -17.19 8.29 -33.04
CA ASN A 612 -18.16 9.16 -32.37
C ASN A 612 -19.47 8.41 -32.15
N LEU A 613 -19.91 8.29 -30.90
CA LEU A 613 -21.19 7.67 -30.53
C LEU A 613 -22.34 8.68 -30.47
N SER A 614 -22.04 9.98 -30.39
CA SER A 614 -23.04 11.05 -30.28
C SER A 614 -22.58 12.36 -30.94
N LYS A 615 -23.45 13.37 -30.98
CA LYS A 615 -23.07 14.73 -31.43
C LYS A 615 -22.22 15.50 -30.40
N ARG A 616 -22.09 14.95 -29.19
CA ARG A 616 -21.28 15.43 -28.07
C ARG A 616 -20.00 14.61 -27.91
N SER A 617 -19.67 13.74 -28.87
CA SER A 617 -18.41 12.99 -28.89
C SER A 617 -17.22 13.92 -28.93
N GLN A 618 -16.31 13.76 -27.98
CA GLN A 618 -15.11 14.57 -27.82
C GLN A 618 -14.00 13.72 -27.25
N TRP A 619 -12.77 14.08 -27.57
CA TRP A 619 -11.59 13.50 -26.95
C TRP A 619 -10.45 14.52 -26.99
N LEU A 620 -9.49 14.37 -26.09
CA LEU A 620 -8.27 15.17 -26.09
C LEU A 620 -7.08 14.34 -25.65
N LEU A 621 -5.93 14.66 -26.21
CA LEU A 621 -4.64 14.05 -25.90
C LEU A 621 -3.66 15.14 -25.46
N GLY A 622 -2.95 14.89 -24.35
CA GLY A 622 -1.89 15.77 -23.86
C GLY A 622 -1.57 15.48 -22.40
N GLY A 623 -1.69 16.49 -21.54
CA GLY A 623 -1.48 16.30 -20.10
C GLY A 623 -2.31 17.22 -19.23
N THR A 624 -2.48 16.79 -17.98
CA THR A 624 -3.18 17.55 -16.94
C THR A 624 -2.19 17.88 -15.83
N ILE A 625 -2.25 19.12 -15.35
CA ILE A 625 -1.46 19.60 -14.23
C ILE A 625 -2.45 20.08 -13.18
N GLU A 626 -2.41 19.49 -11.99
CA GLU A 626 -3.17 19.99 -10.86
C GLU A 626 -2.25 20.87 -10.03
N CYS A 627 -2.72 22.08 -9.75
CA CYS A 627 -1.99 23.08 -9.01
C CYS A 627 -2.75 23.46 -7.75
N PHE A 628 -2.01 23.79 -6.71
CA PHE A 628 -2.55 24.21 -5.43
C PHE A 628 -1.89 25.50 -4.99
N ASN A 629 -2.68 26.45 -4.48
CA ASN A 629 -2.16 27.70 -3.96
C ASN A 629 -1.93 27.59 -2.46
N ASN A 630 -0.68 27.35 -2.06
CA ASN A 630 -0.31 27.26 -0.64
C ASN A 630 -0.70 28.54 0.13
N ASN A 631 -0.67 29.72 -0.49
CA ASN A 631 -1.01 30.96 0.20
C ASN A 631 -2.47 31.01 0.66
N TYR A 632 -3.38 30.28 -0.01
CA TYR A 632 -4.79 30.23 0.36
C TYR A 632 -5.03 29.53 1.70
N LEU A 633 -4.18 28.56 2.08
CA LEU A 633 -4.32 27.85 3.35
C LEU A 633 -3.80 28.64 4.56
N TYR A 634 -2.87 29.58 4.33
CA TYR A 634 -2.11 30.23 5.41
C TYR A 634 -2.39 31.74 5.55
N ALA A 635 -3.07 32.37 4.60
CA ALA A 635 -3.35 33.80 4.65
C ALA A 635 -4.78 34.11 5.17
N ASN A 636 -4.87 34.94 6.22
CA ASN A 636 -6.11 35.52 6.75
C ASN A 636 -6.68 36.67 5.89
N SER A 637 -6.26 36.80 4.62
CA SER A 637 -6.68 37.89 3.73
C SER A 637 -7.56 37.34 2.62
N ASP A 638 -8.63 38.08 2.29
CA ASP A 638 -9.45 37.82 1.10
C ASP A 638 -8.54 37.71 -0.13
N PRO A 639 -8.59 36.59 -0.87
CA PRO A 639 -7.79 36.40 -2.08
C PRO A 639 -8.15 37.47 -3.12
N ASP A 640 -7.15 37.92 -3.90
CA ASP A 640 -7.41 38.68 -5.12
C ASP A 640 -8.19 37.78 -6.10
N VAL A 641 -9.08 38.35 -6.91
CA VAL A 641 -10.01 37.66 -7.84
C VAL A 641 -9.30 36.82 -8.92
N THR A 642 -7.98 36.88 -8.98
CA THR A 642 -7.10 36.18 -9.92
C THR A 642 -6.34 35.00 -9.30
N SER A 643 -6.58 34.72 -8.01
CA SER A 643 -5.92 33.65 -7.25
C SER A 643 -6.92 32.57 -6.79
N PHE A 644 -6.69 31.34 -7.24
CA PHE A 644 -7.58 30.20 -7.00
C PHE A 644 -7.00 29.29 -5.90
N ILE A 645 -7.87 28.61 -5.14
CA ILE A 645 -7.45 27.60 -4.14
C ILE A 645 -6.71 26.47 -4.86
N GLN A 646 -7.35 26.01 -5.93
CA GLN A 646 -6.91 24.92 -6.76
C GLN A 646 -7.11 25.32 -8.20
N SER A 647 -6.09 25.07 -9.01
CA SER A 647 -6.18 25.23 -10.45
C SER A 647 -5.89 23.90 -11.13
N ARG A 648 -6.53 23.66 -12.26
CA ARG A 648 -6.19 22.58 -13.18
C ARG A 648 -5.77 23.19 -14.50
N ILE A 649 -4.67 22.73 -15.07
CA ILE A 649 -4.24 23.13 -16.40
C ILE A 649 -4.32 21.89 -17.29
N ILE A 650 -5.15 21.96 -18.33
CA ILE A 650 -5.27 20.91 -19.34
C ILE A 650 -4.49 21.40 -20.57
N VAL A 651 -3.38 20.76 -20.85
CA VAL A 651 -2.57 20.95 -22.06
C VAL A 651 -3.11 20.01 -23.12
N ALA A 652 -3.77 20.57 -24.14
CA ALA A 652 -4.38 19.79 -25.22
C ALA A 652 -3.52 19.91 -26.49
N ASP A 653 -2.69 18.89 -26.73
CA ASP A 653 -1.82 18.82 -27.92
C ASP A 653 -2.59 18.38 -29.17
N LYS A 654 -3.65 17.59 -28.97
CA LYS A 654 -4.55 17.15 -30.02
C LYS A 654 -5.97 17.02 -29.47
N VAL A 655 -6.97 17.42 -30.26
CA VAL A 655 -8.37 17.36 -29.85
C VAL A 655 -9.24 16.77 -30.95
N GLY A 656 -10.38 16.18 -30.55
CA GLY A 656 -11.43 15.79 -31.48
C GLY A 656 -12.15 17.02 -32.07
N GLU A 657 -13.14 16.77 -32.94
CA GLU A 657 -13.81 17.81 -33.75
C GLU A 657 -14.46 18.96 -32.95
N LYS A 658 -14.72 18.80 -31.64
CA LYS A 658 -15.30 19.82 -30.75
C LYS A 658 -14.75 19.70 -29.32
N LEU A 659 -14.47 20.82 -28.67
CA LEU A 659 -14.15 20.91 -27.22
C LEU A 659 -15.31 21.42 -26.37
N THR A 660 -16.41 21.87 -27.01
CA THR A 660 -17.42 22.73 -26.37
C THR A 660 -18.22 22.07 -25.24
N SER A 661 -18.22 20.74 -25.12
CA SER A 661 -18.89 20.03 -24.01
C SER A 661 -17.93 19.43 -22.98
N PHE A 662 -16.61 19.54 -23.19
CA PHE A 662 -15.64 19.22 -22.16
C PHE A 662 -15.74 20.21 -20.98
N PHE A 663 -16.14 21.45 -21.28
CA PHE A 663 -16.32 22.52 -20.29
C PHE A 663 -17.49 22.31 -19.32
N SER A 664 -18.52 21.54 -19.70
CA SER A 664 -19.66 21.26 -18.80
C SER A 664 -19.31 20.31 -17.65
N TYR A 665 -18.16 19.62 -17.72
CA TYR A 665 -17.65 18.80 -16.61
C TYR A 665 -17.26 19.61 -15.38
N CYS A 666 -17.02 20.91 -15.54
CA CYS A 666 -16.71 21.79 -14.43
C CYS A 666 -17.96 22.24 -13.65
N GLY A 667 -19.17 21.77 -14.01
CA GLY A 667 -20.43 21.98 -13.27
C GLY A 667 -21.50 22.72 -14.08
N ASP A 668 -22.78 22.43 -13.79
CA ASP A 668 -23.98 22.94 -14.48
C ASP A 668 -24.08 24.49 -14.57
N ASP A 669 -23.42 25.24 -13.68
CA ASP A 669 -23.46 26.70 -13.64
C ASP A 669 -22.38 27.39 -14.50
N ILE A 670 -21.47 26.62 -15.10
CA ILE A 670 -20.32 27.17 -15.82
C ILE A 670 -20.68 27.44 -17.28
N LYS A 671 -20.97 28.71 -17.55
CA LYS A 671 -21.26 29.21 -18.90
C LYS A 671 -19.98 29.65 -19.58
N ASN A 672 -19.63 28.94 -20.66
CA ASN A 672 -18.64 29.25 -21.70
C ASN A 672 -17.23 29.63 -21.19
N PRO A 673 -16.20 28.85 -21.55
CA PRO A 673 -14.82 29.20 -21.19
C PRO A 673 -14.43 30.59 -21.74
N GLU A 674 -13.87 31.44 -20.89
CA GLU A 674 -13.36 32.76 -21.24
C GLU A 674 -12.05 32.64 -22.02
N ASP A 675 -11.91 33.37 -23.12
CA ASP A 675 -10.63 33.48 -23.83
C ASP A 675 -9.76 34.52 -23.12
N ILE A 676 -8.65 34.05 -22.53
CA ILE A 676 -7.74 34.89 -21.74
C ILE A 676 -6.43 35.21 -22.49
N GLY A 677 -6.33 34.83 -23.77
CA GLY A 677 -5.18 35.11 -24.62
C GLY A 677 -4.40 33.85 -25.03
N SER A 678 -3.14 34.04 -25.41
CA SER A 678 -2.27 32.97 -25.89
C SER A 678 -0.90 33.01 -25.24
N ILE A 679 -0.30 31.85 -25.02
CA ILE A 679 1.06 31.69 -24.50
C ILE A 679 1.95 30.99 -25.53
N VAL A 680 3.27 31.20 -25.44
CA VAL A 680 4.26 30.42 -26.19
C VAL A 680 5.17 29.72 -25.18
N SER A 681 5.19 28.39 -25.23
CA SER A 681 6.01 27.54 -24.38
C SER A 681 6.76 26.52 -25.22
N GLY A 682 8.07 26.40 -25.03
CA GLY A 682 8.91 25.52 -25.87
C GLY A 682 8.82 25.80 -27.38
N GLY A 683 8.56 27.05 -27.78
CA GLY A 683 8.34 27.44 -29.19
C GLY A 683 6.95 27.10 -29.75
N VAL A 684 6.09 26.47 -28.95
CA VAL A 684 4.72 26.10 -29.34
C VAL A 684 3.74 27.13 -28.80
N LYS A 685 2.82 27.58 -29.66
CA LYS A 685 1.76 28.51 -29.28
C LYS A 685 0.52 27.74 -28.78
N TYR A 686 0.00 28.17 -27.63
CA TYR A 686 -1.23 27.67 -27.04
C TYR A 686 -2.22 28.82 -26.86
N ASN A 687 -3.46 28.62 -27.31
CA ASN A 687 -4.58 29.49 -27.00
C ASN A 687 -5.15 29.05 -25.64
N VAL A 688 -5.21 29.96 -24.67
CA VAL A 688 -5.58 29.65 -23.29
C VAL A 688 -6.99 30.11 -23.02
N LYS A 689 -7.82 29.19 -22.54
CA LYS A 689 -9.16 29.50 -22.05
C LYS A 689 -9.29 29.22 -20.57
N LEU A 690 -10.11 30.00 -19.88
CA LEU A 690 -10.33 29.88 -18.45
C LEU A 690 -11.78 29.49 -18.16
N VAL A 691 -11.94 28.53 -17.25
CA VAL A 691 -13.20 28.20 -16.60
C VAL A 691 -13.01 28.42 -15.10
N THR A 692 -13.85 29.24 -14.49
CA THR A 692 -13.84 29.45 -13.04
C THR A 692 -15.08 28.82 -12.41
N ASP A 693 -14.86 28.15 -11.28
CA ASP A 693 -15.92 27.76 -10.35
C ASP A 693 -15.87 28.72 -9.16
N PRO A 694 -16.69 29.79 -9.15
CA PRO A 694 -16.67 30.78 -8.10
C PRO A 694 -17.19 30.22 -6.76
N LYS A 695 -17.91 29.10 -6.74
CA LYS A 695 -18.42 28.51 -5.49
C LYS A 695 -17.29 27.84 -4.71
N ASN A 696 -16.42 27.14 -5.43
CA ASN A 696 -15.28 26.42 -4.83
C ASN A 696 -13.95 27.18 -4.97
N ASN A 697 -13.96 28.35 -5.62
CA ASN A 697 -12.78 29.13 -5.98
C ASN A 697 -11.72 28.27 -6.71
N TYR A 698 -12.19 27.48 -7.68
CA TYR A 698 -11.35 26.66 -8.54
C TYR A 698 -11.25 27.25 -9.95
N ALA A 699 -10.13 27.01 -10.61
CA ALA A 699 -9.95 27.34 -12.02
C ALA A 699 -9.54 26.13 -12.84
N THR A 700 -10.01 26.07 -14.08
CA THR A 700 -9.47 25.18 -15.11
C THR A 700 -9.00 26.01 -16.29
N PHE A 701 -7.69 25.96 -16.56
CA PHE A 701 -7.05 26.54 -17.73
C PHE A 701 -6.96 25.49 -18.83
N PHE A 702 -7.42 25.81 -20.02
CA PHE A 702 -7.29 24.97 -21.20
C PHE A 702 -6.26 25.59 -22.13
N ALA A 703 -5.04 25.07 -22.10
CA ALA A 703 -3.97 25.46 -23.02
C ALA A 703 -4.04 24.58 -24.27
N VAL A 704 -4.80 25.04 -25.27
CA VAL A 704 -5.03 24.30 -26.51
C VAL A 704 -4.01 24.72 -27.55
N ARG A 705 -3.27 23.76 -28.11
CA ARG A 705 -2.24 24.01 -29.12
C ARG A 705 -2.86 24.69 -30.35
N ASP A 706 -2.25 25.76 -30.84
CA ASP A 706 -2.72 26.47 -32.05
C ASP A 706 -2.54 25.60 -33.31
N GLU A 707 -1.46 24.81 -33.33
CA GLU A 707 -1.17 23.79 -34.33
C GLU A 707 -1.09 22.42 -33.65
N GLU A 708 -2.08 21.57 -33.90
CA GLU A 708 -2.11 20.20 -33.33
C GLU A 708 -0.88 19.39 -33.73
N ILE A 709 -0.49 18.46 -32.85
CA ILE A 709 0.57 17.51 -33.18
C ILE A 709 0.17 16.62 -34.36
N ALA A 710 1.10 16.47 -35.29
CA ALA A 710 1.00 15.55 -36.41
C ALA A 710 1.47 14.15 -36.00
N PRO A 711 0.92 13.08 -36.60
CA PRO A 711 1.41 11.74 -36.34
C PRO A 711 2.85 11.57 -36.85
N VAL A 712 3.66 10.82 -36.11
CA VAL A 712 5.04 10.47 -36.47
C VAL A 712 5.08 9.06 -37.07
N LYS A 713 6.08 8.79 -37.90
CA LYS A 713 6.28 7.44 -38.46
C LYS A 713 7.17 6.63 -37.53
N ALA A 714 6.66 5.48 -37.08
CA ALA A 714 7.42 4.49 -36.32
C ALA A 714 7.12 3.08 -36.85
N ASP A 715 8.15 2.25 -36.98
CA ASP A 715 8.03 0.90 -37.56
C ASP A 715 7.27 -0.08 -36.64
N ASP A 716 7.15 0.26 -35.35
CA ASP A 716 6.46 -0.50 -34.31
C ASP A 716 5.08 0.09 -33.96
N THR A 717 4.53 0.98 -34.80
CA THR A 717 3.17 1.52 -34.62
C THR A 717 2.15 0.38 -34.58
N ALA A 718 1.30 0.37 -33.54
CA ALA A 718 0.24 -0.62 -33.42
C ALA A 718 -0.66 -0.64 -34.68
N GLU A 719 -1.06 -1.84 -35.11
CA GLU A 719 -1.86 -2.00 -36.33
C GLU A 719 -3.16 -1.22 -36.25
N GLY A 720 -3.43 -0.37 -37.25
CA GLY A 720 -4.64 0.47 -37.29
C GLY A 720 -4.57 1.77 -36.47
N CYS A 721 -3.43 2.06 -35.84
CA CYS A 721 -3.21 3.28 -35.07
C CYS A 721 -2.29 4.29 -35.79
N GLU A 722 -2.32 5.53 -35.31
CA GLU A 722 -1.33 6.56 -35.64
C GLU A 722 -0.53 6.93 -34.38
N ARG A 723 0.81 6.98 -34.51
CA ARG A 723 1.75 7.32 -33.43
C ARG A 723 1.79 8.83 -33.21
N TYR A 724 1.57 9.27 -31.98
CA TYR A 724 1.70 10.65 -31.55
C TYR A 724 2.73 10.74 -30.43
N GLU A 725 3.70 11.65 -30.56
CA GLU A 725 4.76 11.87 -29.59
C GLU A 725 4.92 13.35 -29.31
N ASN A 726 5.06 13.72 -28.03
CA ASN A 726 5.34 15.09 -27.65
C ASN A 726 6.04 15.18 -26.29
N SER A 727 6.70 16.31 -26.06
CA SER A 727 7.25 16.69 -24.76
C SER A 727 6.99 18.18 -24.52
N PHE A 728 6.60 18.55 -23.30
CA PHE A 728 6.42 19.95 -22.91
C PHE A 728 6.82 20.20 -21.46
N ILE A 729 7.29 21.43 -21.21
CA ILE A 729 7.77 21.86 -19.89
C ILE A 729 6.62 22.51 -19.12
N ILE A 730 6.14 21.80 -18.09
CA ILE A 730 5.01 22.20 -17.25
C ILE A 730 5.29 23.55 -16.57
N THR A 731 6.47 23.70 -15.97
CA THR A 731 6.84 24.92 -15.24
C THR A 731 6.88 26.15 -16.14
N ASP A 732 7.26 25.99 -17.42
CA ASP A 732 7.22 27.06 -18.41
C ASP A 732 5.77 27.45 -18.72
N ILE A 733 4.88 26.49 -19.02
CA ILE A 733 3.45 26.74 -19.24
C ILE A 733 2.83 27.50 -18.05
N LEU A 734 3.07 27.07 -16.82
CA LEU A 734 2.60 27.76 -15.62
C LEU A 734 3.12 29.21 -15.57
N SER A 735 4.42 29.41 -15.83
CA SER A 735 5.03 30.74 -15.83
C SER A 735 4.39 31.66 -16.88
N LYS A 736 4.03 31.14 -18.06
CA LYS A 736 3.37 31.92 -19.11
C LYS A 736 1.92 32.22 -18.77
N ILE A 737 1.19 31.30 -18.12
CA ILE A 737 -0.16 31.60 -17.61
C ILE A 737 -0.10 32.77 -16.61
N LYS A 738 0.93 32.84 -15.75
CA LYS A 738 1.16 33.99 -14.85
C LYS A 738 1.31 35.31 -15.60
N THR A 739 1.90 35.30 -16.80
CA THR A 739 2.00 36.53 -17.61
C THR A 739 0.66 37.01 -18.17
N LEU A 740 -0.38 36.15 -18.21
CA LEU A 740 -1.75 36.53 -18.53
C LEU A 740 -2.50 37.15 -17.34
N GLY A 741 -1.87 37.26 -16.17
CA GLY A 741 -2.46 37.87 -14.97
C GLY A 741 -3.14 36.90 -14.02
N TYR A 742 -2.93 35.59 -14.16
CA TYR A 742 -3.53 34.55 -13.32
C TYR A 742 -2.48 33.73 -12.59
N ASP A 743 -2.64 33.48 -11.29
CA ASP A 743 -1.73 32.61 -10.55
C ASP A 743 -2.33 31.21 -10.36
N PRO A 744 -1.88 30.20 -11.14
CA PRO A 744 -2.40 28.84 -10.99
C PRO A 744 -1.97 28.17 -9.68
N GLY A 745 -1.02 28.74 -8.93
CA GLY A 745 -0.40 28.11 -7.76
C GLY A 745 0.83 27.27 -8.13
N GLY A 746 1.26 26.39 -7.22
CA GLY A 746 2.34 25.43 -7.48
C GLY A 746 1.80 24.07 -7.94
N ILE A 747 2.65 23.24 -8.54
CA ILE A 747 2.28 21.95 -9.15
C ILE A 747 2.12 20.86 -8.09
N MET A 748 0.90 20.41 -7.83
CA MET A 748 0.59 19.28 -6.94
C MET A 748 0.77 17.94 -7.67
N ASN A 749 0.16 17.81 -8.85
CA ASN A 749 0.21 16.61 -9.68
C ASN A 749 0.53 16.97 -11.12
N ALA A 750 1.23 16.08 -11.81
CA ALA A 750 1.34 16.13 -13.26
C ALA A 750 1.04 14.76 -13.86
N GLU A 751 0.27 14.75 -14.94
CA GLU A 751 -0.13 13.52 -15.61
C GLU A 751 -0.15 13.69 -17.12
N PHE A 752 0.26 12.65 -17.82
CA PHE A 752 -0.20 12.41 -19.18
C PHE A 752 -1.68 12.06 -19.13
N THR A 753 -2.50 12.57 -20.05
CA THR A 753 -3.91 12.23 -20.10
C THR A 753 -4.45 12.07 -21.52
N LEU A 754 -5.24 11.02 -21.71
CA LEU A 754 -6.16 10.84 -22.81
C LEU A 754 -7.59 10.88 -22.24
N TYR A 755 -8.35 11.91 -22.59
CA TYR A 755 -9.76 11.98 -22.26
C TYR A 755 -10.62 11.64 -23.47
N ALA A 756 -11.71 10.93 -23.23
CA ALA A 756 -12.70 10.57 -24.22
C ALA A 756 -14.10 10.72 -23.61
N HIS A 757 -15.05 11.23 -24.37
CA HIS A 757 -16.45 11.40 -23.96
C HIS A 757 -17.35 11.03 -25.13
N ASP A 758 -18.35 10.15 -24.92
CA ASP A 758 -19.22 9.65 -25.98
C ASP A 758 -18.44 9.09 -27.19
N THR A 759 -17.30 8.44 -26.97
CA THR A 759 -16.53 7.80 -28.04
C THR A 759 -16.29 6.34 -27.75
N LYS A 760 -16.02 5.59 -28.81
CA LYS A 760 -15.42 4.27 -28.77
C LYS A 760 -14.06 4.33 -29.43
N GLY A 761 -13.07 3.75 -28.79
CA GLY A 761 -11.70 3.79 -29.30
C GLY A 761 -10.77 2.79 -28.61
N GLU A 762 -9.57 2.76 -29.14
CA GLU A 762 -8.44 2.06 -28.54
C GLU A 762 -7.20 2.93 -28.67
N ALA A 763 -6.25 2.72 -27.77
CA ALA A 763 -4.94 3.32 -27.85
C ALA A 763 -3.89 2.39 -27.24
N VAL A 764 -2.62 2.59 -27.59
CA VAL A 764 -1.50 1.95 -26.92
C VAL A 764 -0.55 3.02 -26.42
N ILE A 765 -0.45 3.19 -25.11
CA ILE A 765 0.50 4.12 -24.49
C ILE A 765 1.86 3.44 -24.48
N ASN A 766 2.78 3.86 -25.36
CA ASN A 766 4.10 3.25 -25.50
C ASN A 766 5.02 3.62 -24.34
N TYR A 767 5.03 4.90 -23.96
CA TYR A 767 5.70 5.37 -22.76
C TYR A 767 5.10 6.69 -22.26
N VAL A 768 5.25 6.91 -20.95
CA VAL A 768 5.09 8.22 -20.31
C VAL A 768 6.25 8.44 -19.35
N ASP A 769 6.93 9.57 -19.49
CA ASP A 769 8.01 10.01 -18.62
C ASP A 769 7.69 11.38 -18.03
N ILE A 770 7.71 11.49 -16.70
CA ILE A 770 7.44 12.72 -15.97
C ILE A 770 8.61 12.94 -15.01
N LYS A 771 9.43 13.95 -15.27
CA LYS A 771 10.67 14.16 -14.52
C LYS A 771 11.07 15.62 -14.45
N ALA A 772 11.80 15.93 -13.40
CA ALA A 772 12.64 17.12 -13.33
C ALA A 772 13.72 17.00 -14.42
N VAL A 773 13.88 18.04 -15.22
CA VAL A 773 14.96 18.18 -16.19
C VAL A 773 15.80 19.36 -15.76
N SER A 774 17.13 19.23 -15.77
CA SER A 774 18.03 20.30 -15.31
C SER A 774 17.66 21.64 -15.97
N ALA A 775 17.56 22.69 -15.15
CA ALA A 775 17.42 24.03 -15.69
C ALA A 775 18.65 24.30 -16.54
N GLU A 776 18.43 24.66 -17.80
CA GLU A 776 19.45 24.86 -18.83
C GLU A 776 20.00 23.55 -19.44
N SER A 777 19.40 23.12 -20.56
CA SER A 777 20.28 22.86 -21.69
C SER A 777 20.77 24.22 -22.18
N LYS A 778 21.85 24.75 -21.59
CA LYS A 778 22.60 25.85 -22.20
C LYS A 778 22.94 25.37 -23.61
N GLU A 779 22.45 26.05 -24.64
CA GLU A 779 22.83 25.70 -26.01
C GLU A 779 24.31 26.02 -26.17
N TYR A 780 25.14 24.98 -26.11
CA TYR A 780 26.57 25.12 -26.32
C TYR A 780 26.84 25.43 -27.78
N THR A 781 27.71 26.39 -28.03
CA THR A 781 28.16 26.73 -29.38
C THR A 781 29.46 26.02 -29.70
N ALA A 782 29.82 25.93 -30.98
CA ALA A 782 31.12 25.41 -31.39
C ALA A 782 32.30 26.21 -30.77
N GLU A 783 32.05 27.46 -30.39
CA GLU A 783 33.02 28.31 -29.69
C GLU A 783 33.21 27.88 -28.23
N ASP A 784 32.14 27.51 -27.52
CA ASP A 784 32.21 26.99 -26.14
C ASP A 784 33.05 25.70 -26.07
N VAL A 785 32.85 24.78 -27.02
CA VAL A 785 33.67 23.56 -27.12
C VAL A 785 35.14 23.89 -27.36
N ARG A 786 35.43 24.93 -28.15
CA ARG A 786 36.81 25.33 -28.42
C ARG A 786 37.46 25.94 -27.19
N ILE A 787 36.79 26.87 -26.52
CA ILE A 787 37.26 27.52 -25.28
C ILE A 787 37.50 26.46 -24.21
N PHE A 788 36.56 25.53 -24.04
CA PHE A 788 36.67 24.49 -23.02
C PHE A 788 37.76 23.45 -23.35
N GLN A 789 37.91 23.08 -24.62
CA GLN A 789 39.00 22.22 -25.06
C GLN A 789 40.38 22.87 -24.82
N ASP A 790 40.52 24.17 -25.08
CA ASP A 790 41.77 24.89 -24.86
C ASP A 790 42.09 25.02 -23.37
N PHE A 791 41.09 25.18 -22.50
CA PHE A 791 41.24 25.13 -21.05
C PHE A 791 41.77 23.78 -20.57
N ILE A 792 41.14 22.66 -20.97
CA ILE A 792 41.56 21.30 -20.58
C ILE A 792 42.99 20.99 -21.06
N LEU A 793 43.38 21.53 -22.21
CA LEU A 793 44.74 21.37 -22.75
C LEU A 793 45.78 22.31 -22.11
N GLY A 794 45.40 23.11 -21.11
CA GLY A 794 46.30 24.03 -20.41
C GLY A 794 46.75 25.21 -21.26
N LYS A 795 45.99 25.58 -22.29
CA LYS A 795 46.26 26.79 -23.09
C LYS A 795 45.62 28.01 -22.43
N SER A 796 46.08 29.21 -22.80
CA SER A 796 45.43 30.45 -22.38
C SER A 796 44.05 30.56 -23.03
N SER A 797 42.99 30.50 -22.22
CA SER A 797 41.60 30.58 -22.65
C SER A 797 40.82 31.56 -21.75
N ASP A 798 40.07 32.48 -22.36
CA ASP A 798 39.18 33.40 -21.65
C ASP A 798 37.85 32.71 -21.38
N ILE A 799 37.74 31.99 -20.26
CA ILE A 799 36.50 31.34 -19.86
C ILE A 799 35.55 32.40 -19.27
N PRO A 800 34.29 32.49 -19.73
CA PRO A 800 33.30 33.39 -19.13
C PRO A 800 33.15 33.14 -17.62
N ALA A 801 32.96 34.20 -16.84
CA ALA A 801 32.86 34.11 -15.38
C ALA A 801 31.63 33.32 -14.89
N ASP A 802 30.65 33.13 -15.77
CA ASP A 802 29.40 32.39 -15.60
C ASP A 802 29.40 31.05 -16.39
N ALA A 803 30.57 30.57 -16.82
CA ALA A 803 30.67 29.27 -17.46
C ALA A 803 30.45 28.14 -16.44
N GLU A 804 29.45 27.30 -16.72
CA GLU A 804 29.19 26.06 -16.00
C GLU A 804 29.45 24.92 -17.00
N TYR A 805 30.70 24.45 -17.01
CA TYR A 805 31.18 23.38 -17.90
C TYR A 805 31.30 22.04 -17.16
N ASP A 806 30.79 21.94 -15.94
CA ASP A 806 30.62 20.68 -15.20
C ASP A 806 29.26 20.08 -15.60
N LEU A 807 29.28 19.26 -16.66
CA LEU A 807 28.08 18.72 -17.29
C LEU A 807 27.61 17.41 -16.66
N ASN A 808 28.46 16.77 -15.87
CA ASN A 808 28.14 15.54 -15.15
C ASN A 808 27.89 15.76 -13.64
N GLY A 809 28.15 16.97 -13.12
CA GLY A 809 27.91 17.38 -11.74
C GLY A 809 28.92 16.82 -10.75
N ASP A 810 30.12 16.45 -11.18
CA ASP A 810 31.14 15.83 -10.33
C ASP A 810 32.07 16.84 -9.62
N GLY A 811 31.88 18.14 -9.89
CA GLY A 811 32.65 19.24 -9.33
C GLY A 811 34.00 19.48 -10.00
N THR A 812 34.30 18.79 -11.10
CA THR A 812 35.56 18.88 -11.84
C THR A 812 35.29 19.20 -13.31
N TRP A 813 36.09 20.08 -13.89
CA TRP A 813 36.03 20.37 -15.33
C TRP A 813 37.02 19.50 -16.08
N ASP A 814 36.53 18.47 -16.78
CA ASP A 814 37.41 17.48 -17.39
C ASP A 814 37.00 17.04 -18.82
N THR A 815 37.69 16.02 -19.33
CA THR A 815 37.48 15.54 -20.71
C THR A 815 36.10 14.90 -20.91
N PHE A 816 35.47 14.42 -19.84
CA PHE A 816 34.15 13.82 -19.86
C PHE A 816 33.08 14.88 -20.14
N ASP A 817 33.18 16.04 -19.49
CA ASP A 817 32.31 17.18 -19.77
C ASP A 817 32.47 17.68 -21.21
N LEU A 818 33.70 17.74 -21.72
CA LEU A 818 33.94 18.13 -23.11
C LEU A 818 33.26 17.18 -24.10
N CYS A 819 33.20 15.89 -23.78
CA CYS A 819 32.48 14.89 -24.58
C CYS A 819 30.97 15.10 -24.53
N LEU A 820 30.42 15.40 -23.35
CA LEU A 820 29.00 15.71 -23.17
C LEU A 820 28.60 16.99 -23.92
N MET A 821 29.44 18.03 -23.84
CA MET A 821 29.24 19.30 -24.55
C MET A 821 29.23 19.08 -26.07
N ARG A 822 30.19 18.33 -26.62
CA ARG A 822 30.21 17.99 -28.06
C ARG A 822 29.00 17.19 -28.50
N LYS A 823 28.49 16.30 -27.64
CA LYS A 823 27.27 15.53 -27.90
C LYS A 823 26.03 16.43 -27.91
N ALA A 824 26.01 17.47 -27.09
CA ALA A 824 24.92 18.45 -27.06
C ALA A 824 24.86 19.29 -28.35
N ILE A 825 26.01 19.60 -28.98
CA ILE A 825 26.08 20.34 -30.26
C ILE A 825 25.79 19.47 -31.49
N ALA A 826 25.97 18.16 -31.37
CA ALA A 826 25.75 17.21 -32.47
C ALA A 826 24.28 16.77 -32.62
N LYS A 827 23.41 17.13 -31.68
CA LYS A 827 21.95 17.05 -31.80
C LYS A 827 21.43 18.30 -32.49
#